data_AF-A0A0W8CD90-F1
#
_entry.id   AF-A0A0W8CD90-F1
#
_cell.length_a   1.000
_cell.length_b   1.000
_cell.length_c   1.000
_cell.angle_alpha   90.00
_cell.angle_beta   90.00
_cell.angle_gamma   90.00
#
_symmetry.space_group_name_H-M   'P 1'
#
loop_
_entity.id
_entity.type
_entity.pdbx_description
1 polymer ?
#
loop_
_entity_poly.entity_id
_entity_poly.type
_entity_poly.pdbx_seq_one_letter_code
_entity_poly.pdbx_strand_id
1 'polypeptide(L)'
;MTPSARRSQRFVPLPRRWFIFWWIVILGVHCVACGYSTVYTVFYWNFGDTFLSYTLEQNQIGLSRENFLTISYVYFALALMHGVCALLMIVGSLVRCNIQFSRWTSKQTSTEIIPDTNRKERKTITRCGCCTGIATCISWLYQKIAGRQGLLGVNGKYFHIVFICREIVQTSLQTIQAVRMSKYLPRLLLNRFYVSLVAINCWSCIFVESRWFWKSEARRRFAVILCDVILNLVSTLGLPLIIVLSYLDMYRTEVLEFDFSILGDEVWAAHLLNEAQMVVVVSWPDLLSRVVFSLGLVSSTSDVKDLLRSGPSNGNRVANQTNAVNNLSCVVPTDSDPVKEINDDSCMASGSQLLQQTSYYKEAGPQVHRRRRLLRFVYIANAAWGVVLLALHVHASLQEPLYECATQVRPMANILPSCYVVNFDCHALRISGRFDEVQSEWSKFDKGTSWTLRILHCSALEVPPSFVEFHGLQQIEVYNSTIVDWSADSTISSTNHPEMVVLSVVRVNMTDGLLPLGLQSQEFPPGLRQINFCETNLKTLPDDLDSNWPSGAGIYMENNKLTEIPAALAHLRPVYLMARGNPITQLPSELFEGVLSYLTLGGTNLAELPQNVAEPSTALAYLDVTDTDIAFFRSWMEPLVEDMLGVTPLLAAGGTPYCSDLDAIMSGSSSKFTTPFETGQSTLLMNASVENWEYLLQAVDCSPSYGLALFPLEYWDVKYGIHDSEF
;
A
#
# COMPACT_ATOMS: atom_id res chain seq x y z
N MET A 1 -16.77 -42.02 -48.88
CA MET A 1 -17.49 -40.96 -48.15
C MET A 1 -16.50 -39.87 -47.78
N THR A 2 -16.61 -38.71 -48.42
CA THR A 2 -15.77 -37.52 -48.23
C THR A 2 -16.09 -36.83 -46.89
N PRO A 3 -15.09 -36.30 -46.17
CA PRO A 3 -15.34 -35.57 -44.93
C PRO A 3 -15.94 -34.19 -45.28
N SER A 4 -17.16 -33.95 -44.81
CA SER A 4 -17.83 -32.65 -44.93
C SER A 4 -16.96 -31.54 -44.33
N ALA A 5 -16.68 -30.49 -45.09
CA ALA A 5 -16.01 -29.29 -44.63
C ALA A 5 -16.73 -28.70 -43.40
N ARG A 6 -16.12 -28.80 -42.21
CA ARG A 6 -16.62 -28.15 -40.99
C ARG A 6 -16.52 -26.63 -41.15
N ARG A 7 -17.67 -25.97 -41.33
CA ARG A 7 -17.80 -24.51 -41.20
C ARG A 7 -17.32 -24.09 -39.81
N SER A 8 -16.25 -23.32 -39.72
CA SER A 8 -15.83 -22.71 -38.44
C SER A 8 -16.92 -21.73 -37.99
N GLN A 9 -17.62 -22.05 -36.90
CA GLN A 9 -18.56 -21.11 -36.29
C GLN A 9 -17.76 -19.92 -35.74
N ARG A 10 -17.95 -18.74 -36.34
CA ARG A 10 -17.26 -17.49 -35.98
C ARG A 10 -17.81 -16.82 -34.71
N PHE A 11 -18.93 -17.29 -34.16
CA PHE A 11 -19.64 -16.68 -33.03
C PHE A 11 -20.13 -17.74 -32.05
N VAL A 12 -20.36 -17.33 -30.79
CA VAL A 12 -21.01 -18.15 -29.77
C VAL A 12 -22.51 -17.79 -29.73
N PRO A 13 -23.40 -18.62 -30.31
CA PRO A 13 -24.83 -18.38 -30.20
C PRO A 13 -25.30 -18.71 -28.78
N LEU A 14 -25.98 -17.77 -28.14
CA LEU A 14 -26.55 -17.93 -26.80
C LEU A 14 -28.08 -17.87 -26.83
N PRO A 15 -28.78 -18.69 -26.01
CA PRO A 15 -30.18 -18.47 -25.68
C PRO A 15 -30.38 -17.07 -25.10
N ARG A 16 -31.55 -16.47 -25.34
CA ARG A 16 -31.86 -15.09 -24.91
C ARG A 16 -31.54 -14.84 -23.43
N ARG A 17 -31.87 -15.77 -22.52
CA ARG A 17 -31.57 -15.65 -21.09
C ARG A 17 -30.07 -15.50 -20.80
N TRP A 18 -29.23 -16.30 -21.45
CA TRP A 18 -27.77 -16.24 -21.31
C TRP A 18 -27.16 -15.01 -21.97
N PHE A 19 -27.74 -14.56 -23.09
CA PHE A 19 -27.32 -13.30 -23.71
C PHE A 19 -27.58 -12.10 -22.80
N ILE A 20 -28.73 -12.06 -22.13
CA ILE A 20 -29.08 -11.04 -21.13
C ILE A 20 -28.13 -11.13 -19.92
N PHE A 21 -27.87 -12.33 -19.42
CA PHE A 21 -26.90 -12.54 -18.33
C PHE A 21 -25.54 -11.92 -18.65
N TRP A 22 -24.96 -12.25 -19.81
CA TRP A 22 -23.67 -11.68 -20.21
C TRP A 22 -23.72 -10.17 -20.45
N TRP A 23 -24.86 -9.63 -20.88
CA TRP A 23 -25.05 -8.19 -20.94
C TRP A 23 -24.97 -7.53 -19.57
N ILE A 24 -25.66 -8.10 -18.57
CA ILE A 24 -25.61 -7.61 -17.18
C ILE A 24 -24.20 -7.73 -16.62
N VAL A 25 -23.53 -8.86 -16.83
CA VAL A 25 -22.15 -9.08 -16.35
C VAL A 25 -21.20 -8.04 -16.93
N ILE A 26 -21.21 -7.83 -18.25
CA ILE A 26 -20.29 -6.89 -18.89
C ILE A 26 -20.61 -5.43 -18.52
N LEU A 27 -21.90 -5.10 -18.37
CA LEU A 27 -22.29 -3.79 -17.85
C LEU A 27 -21.76 -3.60 -16.42
N GLY A 28 -21.97 -4.59 -15.55
CA GLY A 28 -21.50 -4.59 -14.17
C GLY A 28 -20.00 -4.39 -14.07
N VAL A 29 -19.21 -5.08 -14.91
CA VAL A 29 -17.75 -4.90 -14.99
C VAL A 29 -17.37 -3.45 -15.28
N HIS A 30 -18.02 -2.79 -16.25
CA HIS A 30 -17.74 -1.37 -16.55
C HIS A 30 -18.23 -0.43 -15.44
N CYS A 31 -19.39 -0.70 -14.83
CA CYS A 31 -19.91 0.11 -13.74
C CYS A 31 -19.01 0.05 -12.49
N VAL A 32 -18.57 -1.16 -12.10
CA VAL A 32 -17.66 -1.36 -10.97
C VAL A 32 -16.31 -0.71 -11.23
N ALA A 33 -15.72 -0.91 -12.42
CA ALA A 33 -14.46 -0.26 -12.78
C ALA A 33 -14.57 1.27 -12.82
N CYS A 34 -15.69 1.81 -13.35
CA CYS A 34 -15.96 3.25 -13.32
C CYS A 34 -16.04 3.79 -11.89
N GLY A 35 -16.85 3.15 -11.04
CA GLY A 35 -17.02 3.56 -9.64
C GLY A 35 -15.70 3.49 -8.87
N TYR A 36 -14.94 2.41 -9.02
CA TYR A 36 -13.61 2.25 -8.42
C TYR A 36 -12.65 3.38 -8.83
N SER A 37 -12.55 3.67 -10.15
CA SER A 37 -11.70 4.76 -10.62
C SER A 37 -12.18 6.13 -10.12
N THR A 38 -13.49 6.36 -10.02
CA THR A 38 -14.04 7.59 -9.43
C THR A 38 -13.67 7.73 -7.95
N VAL A 39 -13.76 6.64 -7.17
CA VAL A 39 -13.32 6.65 -5.76
C VAL A 39 -11.84 7.02 -5.66
N TYR A 40 -10.98 6.43 -6.50
CA TYR A 40 -9.55 6.77 -6.52
C TYR A 40 -9.27 8.22 -6.97
N THR A 41 -10.06 8.77 -7.89
CA THR A 41 -9.99 10.19 -8.25
C THR A 41 -10.26 11.07 -7.04
N VAL A 42 -11.37 10.82 -6.33
CA VAL A 42 -11.76 11.61 -5.15
C VAL A 42 -10.76 11.42 -4.01
N PHE A 43 -10.29 10.19 -3.79
CA PHE A 43 -9.26 9.88 -2.81
C PHE A 43 -8.01 10.73 -3.05
N TYR A 44 -7.34 10.60 -4.19
CA TYR A 44 -6.12 11.35 -4.48
C TYR A 44 -6.32 12.86 -4.61
N TRP A 45 -7.55 13.32 -4.84
CA TRP A 45 -7.86 14.75 -4.84
C TRP A 45 -7.81 15.36 -3.42
N ASN A 46 -8.26 14.60 -2.42
CA ASN A 46 -8.36 15.08 -1.03
C ASN A 46 -7.29 14.47 -0.10
N PHE A 47 -6.53 13.49 -0.56
CA PHE A 47 -5.64 12.70 0.29
C PHE A 47 -4.48 13.52 0.88
N GLY A 48 -3.99 14.54 0.17
CA GLY A 48 -2.81 15.32 0.55
C GLY A 48 -2.88 15.96 1.94
N ASP A 49 -4.08 16.36 2.37
CA ASP A 49 -4.33 17.07 3.63
C ASP A 49 -4.68 16.12 4.81
N THR A 50 -4.59 14.80 4.60
CA THR A 50 -4.90 13.82 5.65
C THR A 50 -3.67 13.46 6.48
N PHE A 51 -3.87 13.13 7.76
CA PHE A 51 -2.80 12.61 8.62
C PHE A 51 -2.20 11.33 8.05
N LEU A 52 -3.03 10.43 7.51
CA LEU A 52 -2.57 9.20 6.86
C LEU A 52 -1.59 9.47 5.71
N SER A 53 -1.80 10.53 4.91
CA SER A 53 -0.86 10.93 3.86
C SER A 53 0.49 11.36 4.43
N TYR A 54 0.50 12.10 5.54
CA TYR A 54 1.72 12.46 6.24
C TYR A 54 2.45 11.22 6.79
N THR A 55 1.73 10.32 7.45
CA THR A 55 2.29 9.05 7.96
C THR A 55 2.90 8.21 6.86
N LEU A 56 2.22 8.04 5.72
CA LEU A 56 2.75 7.26 4.59
C LEU A 56 4.00 7.92 3.99
N GLU A 57 4.01 9.23 3.80
CA GLU A 57 5.16 9.95 3.25
C GLU A 57 6.38 9.91 4.18
N GLN A 58 6.18 10.05 5.50
CA GLN A 58 7.24 9.87 6.50
C GLN A 58 7.86 8.47 6.46
N ASN A 59 7.04 7.45 6.18
CA ASN A 59 7.50 6.06 6.04
C ASN A 59 7.95 5.72 4.62
N GLN A 60 8.13 6.72 3.74
CA GLN A 60 8.54 6.55 2.33
C GLN A 60 7.62 5.60 1.53
N ILE A 61 6.33 5.55 1.87
CA ILE A 61 5.33 4.72 1.21
C ILE A 61 4.47 5.60 0.28
N GLY A 62 4.53 5.30 -1.02
CA GLY A 62 3.76 6.05 -2.00
C GLY A 62 4.61 7.04 -2.79
N LEU A 63 4.08 7.54 -3.91
CA LEU A 63 4.62 8.77 -4.52
C LEU A 63 4.37 9.97 -3.61
N SER A 64 5.25 10.97 -3.66
CA SER A 64 5.12 12.20 -2.87
C SER A 64 3.82 12.96 -3.16
N ARG A 65 3.40 13.78 -2.19
CA ARG A 65 2.13 14.54 -2.24
C ARG A 65 1.99 15.43 -3.49
N GLU A 66 3.10 15.93 -4.02
CA GLU A 66 3.15 16.75 -5.24
C GLU A 66 2.53 16.05 -6.47
N ASN A 67 2.58 14.71 -6.49
CA ASN A 67 2.12 13.89 -7.61
C ASN A 67 0.64 13.49 -7.52
N PHE A 68 -0.04 13.75 -6.40
CA PHE A 68 -1.40 13.26 -6.15
C PHE A 68 -2.43 13.76 -7.16
N LEU A 69 -2.35 15.04 -7.55
CA LEU A 69 -3.22 15.60 -8.58
C LEU A 69 -3.05 14.89 -9.93
N THR A 70 -1.81 14.60 -10.32
CA THR A 70 -1.52 13.86 -11.57
C THR A 70 -2.13 12.46 -11.53
N ILE A 71 -1.99 11.75 -10.40
CA ILE A 71 -2.60 10.43 -10.20
C ILE A 71 -4.13 10.53 -10.30
N SER A 72 -4.73 11.55 -9.67
CA SER A 72 -6.18 11.79 -9.71
C SER A 72 -6.70 11.99 -11.14
N TYR A 73 -6.00 12.79 -11.96
CA TYR A 73 -6.36 12.99 -13.37
C TYR A 73 -6.29 11.70 -14.20
N VAL A 74 -5.30 10.84 -13.94
CA VAL A 74 -5.20 9.53 -14.60
C VAL A 74 -6.42 8.67 -14.27
N TYR A 75 -6.79 8.54 -12.99
CA TYR A 75 -7.99 7.79 -12.61
C TYR A 75 -9.28 8.42 -13.13
N PHE A 76 -9.36 9.74 -13.23
CA PHE A 76 -10.52 10.43 -13.82
C PHE A 76 -10.71 10.04 -15.29
N ALA A 77 -9.62 9.99 -16.05
CA ALA A 77 -9.65 9.54 -17.45
C ALA A 77 -10.10 8.07 -17.57
N LEU A 78 -9.64 7.18 -16.69
CA LEU A 78 -10.07 5.78 -16.64
C LEU A 78 -11.57 5.66 -16.30
N ALA A 79 -12.05 6.43 -15.31
CA ALA A 79 -13.46 6.47 -14.93
C ALA A 79 -14.34 6.89 -16.12
N LEU A 80 -13.95 7.97 -16.82
CA LEU A 80 -14.66 8.44 -18.02
C LEU A 80 -14.72 7.37 -19.11
N MET A 81 -13.61 6.68 -19.36
CA MET A 81 -13.54 5.61 -20.36
C MET A 81 -14.50 4.45 -20.05
N HIS A 82 -14.50 3.94 -18.81
CA HIS A 82 -15.41 2.87 -18.40
C HIS A 82 -16.87 3.35 -18.39
N GLY A 83 -17.14 4.57 -17.92
CA GLY A 83 -18.47 5.19 -17.93
C GLY A 83 -19.04 5.34 -19.35
N VAL A 84 -18.22 5.78 -20.31
CA VAL A 84 -18.60 5.83 -21.73
C VAL A 84 -18.97 4.44 -22.26
N CYS A 85 -18.19 3.40 -21.93
CA CYS A 85 -18.50 2.03 -22.35
C CYS A 85 -19.85 1.54 -21.80
N ALA A 86 -20.15 1.80 -20.53
CA ALA A 86 -21.43 1.47 -19.91
C ALA A 86 -22.60 2.26 -20.55
N LEU A 87 -22.41 3.57 -20.74
CA LEU A 87 -23.40 4.44 -21.36
C LEU A 87 -23.75 3.98 -22.79
N LEU A 88 -22.75 3.58 -23.58
CA LEU A 88 -22.98 3.07 -24.94
C LEU A 88 -23.82 1.78 -24.95
N MET A 89 -23.65 0.90 -23.96
CA MET A 89 -24.46 -0.31 -23.81
C MET A 89 -25.91 0.02 -23.43
N ILE A 90 -26.11 0.93 -22.48
CA ILE A 90 -27.43 1.36 -22.01
C ILE A 90 -28.19 2.08 -23.14
N VAL A 91 -27.60 3.15 -23.69
CA VAL A 91 -28.20 3.94 -24.78
C VAL A 91 -28.45 3.08 -26.01
N GLY A 92 -27.51 2.19 -26.37
CA GLY A 92 -27.67 1.27 -27.49
C GLY A 92 -28.86 0.31 -27.31
N SER A 93 -29.13 -0.12 -26.08
CA SER A 93 -30.24 -1.01 -25.76
C SER A 93 -31.59 -0.27 -25.71
N LEU A 94 -31.60 0.95 -25.17
CA LEU A 94 -32.79 1.81 -25.13
C LEU A 94 -33.24 2.23 -26.53
N VAL A 95 -32.32 2.71 -27.37
CA VAL A 95 -32.63 3.17 -28.75
C VAL A 95 -33.21 2.05 -29.62
N ARG A 96 -32.81 0.79 -29.38
CA ARG A 96 -33.26 -0.37 -30.15
C ARG A 96 -34.41 -1.13 -29.49
N CYS A 97 -34.88 -0.68 -28.32
CA CYS A 97 -35.85 -1.38 -27.46
C CYS A 97 -35.53 -2.88 -27.28
N ASN A 98 -34.25 -3.23 -27.30
CA ASN A 98 -33.76 -4.60 -27.22
C ASN A 98 -32.32 -4.60 -26.73
N ILE A 99 -31.95 -5.59 -25.94
CA ILE A 99 -30.64 -5.69 -25.30
C ILE A 99 -29.56 -5.88 -26.36
N GLN A 100 -28.58 -4.97 -26.41
CA GLN A 100 -27.50 -4.93 -27.39
C GLN A 100 -26.18 -4.52 -26.73
N PHE A 101 -25.08 -5.16 -27.13
CA PHE A 101 -23.74 -4.86 -26.63
C PHE A 101 -23.09 -3.62 -27.27
N SER A 102 -23.54 -3.22 -28.47
CA SER A 102 -22.97 -2.12 -29.24
C SER A 102 -24.00 -1.54 -30.21
N ARG A 103 -23.93 -0.23 -30.45
CA ARG A 103 -24.83 0.52 -31.36
C ARG A 103 -24.67 0.11 -32.84
N TRP A 104 -23.62 -0.65 -33.20
CA TRP A 104 -23.24 -0.92 -34.58
C TRP A 104 -23.15 -2.41 -34.94
N THR A 105 -24.29 -3.10 -34.98
CA THR A 105 -24.43 -4.20 -35.95
C THR A 105 -24.40 -3.58 -37.34
N SER A 106 -23.28 -3.68 -38.05
CA SER A 106 -23.21 -3.37 -39.48
C SER A 106 -24.42 -4.01 -40.18
N LYS A 107 -25.30 -3.17 -40.73
CA LYS A 107 -26.16 -3.58 -41.84
C LYS A 107 -25.21 -3.91 -43.00
N GLN A 108 -24.66 -5.12 -43.04
CA GLN A 108 -24.41 -5.78 -44.31
C GLN A 108 -25.74 -6.42 -44.71
N THR A 109 -26.67 -5.57 -45.17
CA THR A 109 -27.61 -6.01 -46.19
C THR A 109 -26.75 -6.25 -47.41
N SER A 110 -26.64 -7.51 -47.81
CA SER A 110 -26.21 -7.89 -49.15
C SER A 110 -27.25 -7.33 -50.12
N THR A 111 -27.12 -6.06 -50.49
CA THR A 111 -27.75 -5.54 -51.71
C THR A 111 -26.73 -5.79 -52.81
N GLU A 112 -26.95 -6.88 -53.55
CA GLU A 112 -26.47 -6.99 -54.93
C GLU A 112 -26.87 -5.70 -55.66
N ILE A 113 -25.86 -4.92 -56.06
CA ILE A 113 -26.07 -3.80 -56.96
C ILE A 113 -26.12 -4.41 -58.36
N ILE A 114 -27.33 -4.58 -58.90
CA ILE A 114 -27.53 -4.64 -60.35
C ILE A 114 -27.33 -3.20 -60.85
N PRO A 115 -26.36 -2.93 -61.75
CA PRO A 115 -26.16 -1.58 -62.26
C PRO A 115 -27.19 -1.32 -63.36
N ASP A 116 -28.27 -0.62 -63.02
CA ASP A 116 -29.19 -0.11 -64.03
C ASP A 116 -28.70 1.27 -64.50
N THR A 117 -28.09 1.28 -65.67
CA THR A 117 -27.72 2.49 -66.39
C THR A 117 -28.99 3.13 -66.94
N ASN A 118 -29.50 4.17 -66.26
CA ASN A 118 -30.14 5.38 -66.82
C ASN A 118 -31.11 6.02 -65.82
N ARG A 119 -30.66 7.00 -65.02
CA ARG A 119 -31.49 8.17 -64.71
C ARG A 119 -30.68 9.30 -64.07
N LYS A 120 -30.66 10.45 -64.74
CA LYS A 120 -30.37 11.75 -64.12
C LYS A 120 -31.54 12.11 -63.19
N GLU A 121 -31.19 12.54 -61.97
CA GLU A 121 -31.82 13.62 -61.19
C GLU A 121 -32.10 13.35 -59.69
N ARG A 122 -31.73 14.38 -58.92
CA ARG A 122 -32.32 14.91 -57.67
C ARG A 122 -31.90 14.28 -56.34
N LYS A 123 -30.81 14.84 -55.79
CA LYS A 123 -30.48 14.83 -54.36
C LYS A 123 -31.50 15.70 -53.60
N THR A 124 -32.49 15.08 -52.98
CA THR A 124 -33.23 15.70 -51.87
C THR A 124 -32.44 15.47 -50.59
N ILE A 125 -31.81 16.53 -50.10
CA ILE A 125 -31.19 16.61 -48.78
C ILE A 125 -32.32 16.62 -47.75
N THR A 126 -32.55 15.50 -47.08
CA THR A 126 -33.28 15.49 -45.80
C THR A 126 -32.26 15.58 -44.68
N ARG A 127 -32.06 16.82 -44.25
CA ARG A 127 -31.35 17.23 -43.04
C ARG A 127 -32.16 16.77 -41.83
N CYS A 128 -31.55 15.97 -40.94
CA CYS A 128 -31.97 15.92 -39.54
C CYS A 128 -30.73 16.19 -38.69
N GLY A 129 -30.74 17.36 -38.06
CA GLY A 129 -29.61 17.97 -37.36
C GLY A 129 -29.57 17.69 -35.87
N CYS A 130 -28.45 18.15 -35.30
CA CYS A 130 -28.23 18.46 -33.89
C CYS A 130 -28.44 17.33 -32.88
N CYS A 131 -27.43 16.45 -32.77
CA CYS A 131 -26.94 15.93 -31.50
C CYS A 131 -25.47 15.48 -31.63
N THR A 132 -24.60 16.05 -30.80
CA THR A 132 -23.30 15.52 -30.33
C THR A 132 -22.05 15.65 -31.22
N GLY A 133 -21.23 16.69 -30.96
CA GLY A 133 -19.85 16.80 -31.44
C GLY A 133 -18.83 16.03 -30.59
N ILE A 134 -19.14 15.77 -29.32
CA ILE A 134 -18.26 15.02 -28.40
C ILE A 134 -18.50 13.51 -28.53
N ALA A 135 -19.76 13.05 -28.60
CA ALA A 135 -20.07 11.62 -28.72
C ALA A 135 -19.65 11.02 -30.08
N THR A 136 -19.64 11.81 -31.16
CA THR A 136 -19.10 11.39 -32.46
C THR A 136 -17.57 11.30 -32.46
N CYS A 137 -16.87 12.24 -31.81
CA CYS A 137 -15.41 12.21 -31.69
C CYS A 137 -14.92 11.04 -30.81
N ILE A 138 -15.58 10.80 -29.66
CA ILE A 138 -15.33 9.65 -28.79
C ILE A 138 -15.69 8.34 -29.50
N SER A 139 -16.81 8.29 -30.24
CA SER A 139 -17.16 7.13 -31.04
C SER A 139 -16.14 6.84 -32.14
N TRP A 140 -15.56 7.88 -32.75
CA TRP A 140 -14.51 7.75 -33.77
C TRP A 140 -13.20 7.21 -33.16
N LEU A 141 -12.79 7.74 -32.01
CA LEU A 141 -11.60 7.28 -31.30
C LEU A 141 -11.76 5.83 -30.80
N TYR A 142 -12.92 5.49 -30.25
CA TYR A 142 -13.27 4.12 -29.87
C TYR A 142 -13.22 3.15 -31.06
N GLN A 143 -13.79 3.54 -32.22
CA GLN A 143 -13.75 2.72 -33.44
C GLN A 143 -12.32 2.51 -33.96
N LYS A 144 -11.45 3.52 -33.83
CA LYS A 144 -10.07 3.47 -34.32
C LYS A 144 -9.15 2.62 -33.42
N ILE A 145 -9.39 2.63 -32.11
CA ILE A 145 -8.58 1.93 -31.10
C ILE A 145 -9.16 0.53 -30.82
N ALA A 146 -10.40 0.44 -30.34
CA ALA A 146 -11.04 -0.78 -29.83
C ALA A 146 -12.15 -1.34 -30.74
N GLY A 147 -12.40 -0.70 -31.89
CA GLY A 147 -13.36 -1.18 -32.88
C GLY A 147 -12.90 -2.47 -33.57
N ARG A 148 -13.83 -3.20 -34.18
CA ARG A 148 -13.61 -4.52 -34.79
C ARG A 148 -12.51 -4.58 -35.87
N GLN A 149 -12.19 -3.44 -36.50
CA GLN A 149 -11.09 -3.24 -37.47
C GLN A 149 -10.01 -2.28 -36.97
N GLY A 150 -10.12 -1.80 -35.73
CA GLY A 150 -9.16 -0.89 -35.09
C GLY A 150 -7.83 -1.57 -34.75
N LEU A 151 -6.89 -0.80 -34.21
CA LEU A 151 -5.53 -1.28 -33.89
C LEU A 151 -5.53 -2.51 -32.96
N LEU A 152 -6.46 -2.54 -31.99
CA LEU A 152 -6.64 -3.64 -31.02
C LEU A 152 -7.78 -4.60 -31.41
N GLY A 153 -8.43 -4.40 -32.57
CA GLY A 153 -9.63 -5.13 -32.96
C GLY A 153 -9.37 -6.56 -33.47
N VAL A 154 -10.33 -7.45 -33.21
CA VAL A 154 -10.29 -8.90 -33.57
C VAL A 154 -10.04 -9.18 -35.07
N ASN A 155 -10.31 -8.23 -35.97
CA ASN A 155 -10.07 -8.38 -37.42
C ASN A 155 -8.97 -7.45 -37.98
N GLY A 156 -8.10 -6.87 -37.14
CA GLY A 156 -7.00 -6.00 -37.58
C GLY A 156 -5.88 -6.73 -38.33
N LYS A 157 -5.20 -6.05 -39.27
CA LYS A 157 -4.07 -6.60 -40.07
C LYS A 157 -2.92 -7.13 -39.19
N TYR A 158 -2.70 -6.50 -38.03
CA TYR A 158 -1.65 -6.86 -37.05
C TYR A 158 -2.16 -7.62 -35.84
N PHE A 159 -3.41 -8.11 -35.86
CA PHE A 159 -4.08 -8.71 -34.70
C PHE A 159 -3.21 -9.70 -33.92
N HIS A 160 -2.60 -10.70 -34.58
CA HIS A 160 -1.78 -11.68 -33.86
C HIS A 160 -0.49 -11.09 -33.24
N ILE A 161 0.11 -10.04 -33.82
CA ILE A 161 1.34 -9.44 -33.28
C ILE A 161 0.97 -8.59 -32.07
N VAL A 162 -0.05 -7.74 -32.22
CA VAL A 162 -0.57 -6.89 -31.14
C VAL A 162 -1.10 -7.73 -29.97
N PHE A 163 -1.78 -8.83 -30.27
CA PHE A 163 -2.24 -9.80 -29.27
C PHE A 163 -1.07 -10.43 -28.50
N ILE A 164 -0.01 -10.90 -29.19
CA ILE A 164 1.18 -11.45 -28.53
C ILE A 164 1.87 -10.39 -27.65
N CYS A 165 2.05 -9.17 -28.16
CA CYS A 165 2.67 -8.10 -27.38
C CYS A 165 1.84 -7.75 -26.13
N ARG A 166 0.50 -7.69 -26.26
CA ARG A 166 -0.41 -7.46 -25.14
C ARG A 166 -0.26 -8.55 -24.07
N GLU A 167 -0.32 -9.81 -24.49
CA GLU A 167 -0.17 -10.96 -23.57
C GLU A 167 1.17 -10.95 -22.84
N ILE A 168 2.28 -10.65 -23.53
CA ILE A 168 3.60 -10.57 -22.91
C ILE A 168 3.66 -9.44 -21.89
N VAL A 169 3.25 -8.22 -22.28
CA VAL A 169 3.28 -7.05 -21.38
C VAL A 169 2.41 -7.30 -20.16
N GLN A 170 1.20 -7.83 -20.36
CA GLN A 170 0.25 -8.06 -19.28
C GLN A 170 0.72 -9.18 -18.34
N THR A 171 1.22 -10.30 -18.87
CA THR A 171 1.76 -11.39 -18.05
C THR A 171 2.97 -10.94 -17.24
N SER A 172 3.85 -10.13 -17.83
CA SER A 172 5.01 -9.56 -17.12
C SER A 172 4.56 -8.65 -15.97
N LEU A 173 3.62 -7.73 -16.22
CA LEU A 173 3.10 -6.84 -15.19
C LEU A 173 2.36 -7.60 -14.08
N GLN A 174 1.58 -8.63 -14.42
CA GLN A 174 0.90 -9.50 -13.45
C GLN A 174 1.90 -10.32 -12.62
N THR A 175 3.00 -10.76 -13.24
CA THR A 175 4.08 -11.45 -12.53
C THR A 175 4.78 -10.50 -11.55
N ILE A 176 5.07 -9.26 -11.97
CA ILE A 176 5.63 -8.23 -11.09
C ILE A 176 4.68 -7.98 -9.92
N GLN A 177 3.38 -7.86 -10.17
CA GLN A 177 2.37 -7.71 -9.11
C GLN A 177 2.35 -8.91 -8.16
N ALA A 178 2.46 -10.16 -8.67
CA ALA A 178 2.49 -11.35 -7.85
C ALA A 178 3.74 -11.42 -6.95
N VAL A 179 4.92 -11.11 -7.51
CA VAL A 179 6.17 -11.01 -6.73
C VAL A 179 6.05 -9.93 -5.66
N ARG A 180 5.48 -8.78 -6.02
CA ARG A 180 5.24 -7.69 -5.09
C ARG A 180 4.31 -8.10 -3.95
N MET A 181 3.19 -8.76 -4.26
CA MET A 181 2.30 -9.32 -3.23
C MET A 181 3.01 -10.31 -2.31
N SER A 182 3.92 -11.14 -2.84
CA SER A 182 4.69 -12.06 -1.99
C SER A 182 5.63 -11.38 -0.99
N LYS A 183 6.03 -10.13 -1.28
CA LYS A 183 6.89 -9.32 -0.41
C LYS A 183 6.10 -8.47 0.59
N TYR A 184 4.92 -7.97 0.25
CA TYR A 184 4.22 -7.00 1.11
C TYR A 184 2.90 -7.49 1.69
N LEU A 185 2.35 -8.61 1.19
CA LEU A 185 1.03 -9.06 1.62
C LEU A 185 1.15 -10.29 2.54
N PRO A 186 0.92 -10.15 3.87
CA PRO A 186 0.98 -11.27 4.82
C PRO A 186 -0.20 -12.25 4.66
N ARG A 187 -1.25 -11.87 3.90
CA ARG A 187 -2.43 -12.70 3.64
C ARG A 187 -2.13 -13.85 2.69
N LEU A 188 -1.79 -15.00 3.26
CA LEU A 188 -1.44 -16.24 2.53
C LEU A 188 -2.51 -16.67 1.51
N LEU A 189 -3.80 -16.64 1.89
CA LEU A 189 -4.89 -17.07 1.01
C LEU A 189 -5.04 -16.15 -0.22
N LEU A 190 -4.90 -14.84 -0.02
CA LEU A 190 -5.03 -13.85 -1.09
C LEU A 190 -3.84 -13.93 -2.06
N ASN A 191 -2.63 -14.11 -1.53
CA ASN A 191 -1.43 -14.33 -2.33
C ASN A 191 -1.52 -15.63 -3.16
N ARG A 192 -1.89 -16.76 -2.52
CA ARG A 192 -2.12 -18.06 -3.21
C ARG A 192 -3.17 -17.96 -4.31
N PHE A 193 -4.29 -17.28 -4.03
CA PHE A 193 -5.35 -17.07 -5.00
C PHE A 193 -4.86 -16.30 -6.23
N TYR A 194 -4.14 -15.19 -6.03
CA TYR A 194 -3.65 -14.37 -7.12
C TYR A 194 -2.61 -15.11 -7.99
N VAL A 195 -1.62 -15.75 -7.36
CA VAL A 195 -0.61 -16.55 -8.08
C VAL A 195 -1.26 -17.67 -8.90
N SER A 196 -2.27 -18.34 -8.33
CA SER A 196 -3.04 -19.37 -9.03
C SER A 196 -3.74 -18.80 -10.27
N LEU A 197 -4.33 -17.61 -10.18
CA LEU A 197 -4.96 -16.97 -11.34
C LEU A 197 -3.95 -16.62 -12.44
N VAL A 198 -2.76 -16.11 -12.08
CA VAL A 198 -1.69 -15.81 -13.04
C VAL A 198 -1.21 -17.09 -13.74
N ALA A 199 -1.01 -18.17 -12.98
CA ALA A 199 -0.63 -19.47 -13.54
C ALA A 199 -1.70 -20.04 -14.48
N ILE A 200 -2.98 -19.96 -14.11
CA ILE A 200 -4.11 -20.36 -14.97
C ILE A 200 -4.13 -19.54 -16.26
N ASN A 201 -3.88 -18.23 -16.19
CA ASN A 201 -3.81 -17.38 -17.38
C ASN A 201 -2.65 -17.78 -18.30
N CYS A 202 -1.48 -18.08 -17.73
CA CYS A 202 -0.32 -18.59 -18.46
C CYS A 202 -0.64 -19.90 -19.21
N TRP A 203 -1.44 -20.77 -18.61
CA TRP A 203 -1.83 -22.06 -19.20
C TRP A 203 -3.07 -21.99 -20.11
N SER A 204 -3.83 -20.89 -20.07
CA SER A 204 -5.07 -20.73 -20.82
C SER A 204 -4.89 -21.03 -22.32
N CYS A 205 -3.77 -20.59 -22.90
CA CYS A 205 -3.40 -20.81 -24.30
C CYS A 205 -3.16 -22.30 -24.66
N ILE A 206 -2.77 -23.15 -23.71
CA ILE A 206 -2.60 -24.60 -23.91
C ILE A 206 -3.95 -25.31 -23.80
N PHE A 207 -4.76 -24.96 -22.79
CA PHE A 207 -6.10 -25.54 -22.60
C PHE A 207 -7.02 -25.33 -23.81
N VAL A 208 -6.83 -24.23 -24.52
CA VAL A 208 -7.45 -23.90 -25.80
C VAL A 208 -7.21 -24.99 -26.85
N GLU A 209 -5.98 -25.43 -27.05
CA GLU A 209 -5.68 -26.47 -28.05
C GLU A 209 -6.02 -27.89 -27.57
N SER A 210 -6.50 -28.04 -26.33
CA SER A 210 -6.91 -29.33 -25.75
C SER A 210 -8.19 -29.90 -26.39
N ARG A 211 -8.33 -31.22 -26.28
CA ARG A 211 -9.41 -32.02 -26.88
C ARG A 211 -10.82 -31.67 -26.34
N TRP A 212 -10.89 -30.98 -25.20
CA TRP A 212 -12.14 -30.58 -24.53
C TRP A 212 -12.92 -29.50 -25.30
N PHE A 213 -12.21 -28.61 -26.01
CA PHE A 213 -12.81 -27.49 -26.77
C PHE A 213 -12.87 -27.71 -28.28
N TRP A 214 -12.55 -28.92 -28.77
CA TRP A 214 -12.47 -29.27 -30.20
C TRP A 214 -13.75 -29.05 -31.02
N LYS A 215 -14.91 -28.87 -30.38
CA LYS A 215 -16.21 -28.75 -31.07
C LYS A 215 -16.53 -27.33 -31.58
N SER A 216 -15.93 -26.26 -31.03
CA SER A 216 -16.20 -24.88 -31.47
C SER A 216 -15.05 -23.91 -31.15
N GLU A 217 -14.42 -23.37 -32.20
CA GLU A 217 -13.34 -22.38 -32.09
C GLU A 217 -13.78 -21.09 -31.38
N ALA A 218 -15.05 -20.68 -31.51
CA ALA A 218 -15.58 -19.50 -30.85
C ALA A 218 -15.69 -19.67 -29.33
N ARG A 219 -16.13 -20.84 -28.84
CA ARG A 219 -16.21 -21.14 -27.39
C ARG A 219 -14.83 -21.17 -26.74
N ARG A 220 -13.85 -21.64 -27.48
CA ARG A 220 -12.44 -21.67 -27.08
C ARG A 220 -11.89 -20.26 -26.85
N ARG A 221 -12.06 -19.36 -27.83
CA ARG A 221 -11.63 -17.96 -27.71
C ARG A 221 -12.36 -17.24 -26.57
N PHE A 222 -13.66 -17.51 -26.41
CA PHE A 222 -14.45 -16.97 -25.32
C PHE A 222 -13.91 -17.34 -23.93
N ALA A 223 -13.51 -18.60 -23.69
CA ALA A 223 -12.97 -19.03 -22.41
C ALA A 223 -11.66 -18.30 -22.04
N VAL A 224 -10.73 -18.11 -22.99
CA VAL A 224 -9.47 -17.38 -22.77
C VAL A 224 -9.73 -15.94 -22.41
N ILE A 225 -10.55 -15.27 -23.21
CA ILE A 225 -10.84 -13.85 -23.00
C ILE A 225 -11.57 -13.66 -21.67
N LEU A 226 -12.38 -14.63 -21.23
CA LEU A 226 -12.99 -14.58 -19.91
C LEU A 226 -11.97 -14.70 -18.78
N CYS A 227 -11.00 -15.62 -18.86
CA CYS A 227 -9.89 -15.70 -17.90
C CYS A 227 -9.12 -14.38 -17.84
N ASP A 228 -8.84 -13.79 -19.00
CA ASP A 228 -8.16 -12.51 -19.12
C ASP A 228 -8.94 -11.34 -18.50
N VAL A 229 -10.27 -11.28 -18.72
CA VAL A 229 -11.17 -10.31 -18.06
C VAL A 229 -11.13 -10.47 -16.54
N ILE A 230 -11.20 -11.70 -16.03
CA ILE A 230 -11.16 -11.96 -14.58
C ILE A 230 -9.83 -11.51 -13.99
N LEU A 231 -8.70 -11.87 -14.62
CA LEU A 231 -7.40 -11.53 -14.07
C LEU A 231 -7.09 -10.04 -14.17
N ASN A 232 -7.50 -9.35 -15.25
CA ASN A 232 -7.43 -7.89 -15.32
C ASN A 232 -8.30 -7.24 -14.24
N LEU A 233 -9.51 -7.75 -14.00
CA LEU A 233 -10.39 -7.24 -12.95
C LEU A 233 -9.75 -7.40 -11.56
N VAL A 234 -9.26 -8.60 -11.23
CA VAL A 234 -8.64 -8.86 -9.92
C VAL A 234 -7.37 -7.99 -9.74
N SER A 235 -6.53 -7.90 -10.77
CA SER A 235 -5.28 -7.12 -10.72
C SER A 235 -5.51 -5.61 -10.63
N THR A 236 -6.57 -5.09 -11.26
CA THR A 236 -6.86 -3.64 -11.28
C THR A 236 -7.58 -3.18 -10.02
N LEU A 237 -8.60 -3.92 -9.58
CA LEU A 237 -9.51 -3.47 -8.52
C LEU A 237 -9.78 -4.50 -7.43
N GLY A 238 -9.65 -5.80 -7.71
CA GLY A 238 -9.93 -6.83 -6.71
C GLY A 238 -9.02 -6.76 -5.51
N LEU A 239 -7.70 -6.64 -5.73
CA LEU A 239 -6.72 -6.63 -4.64
C LEU A 239 -6.85 -5.41 -3.73
N PRO A 240 -6.81 -4.16 -4.24
CA PRO A 240 -6.87 -2.99 -3.36
C PRO A 240 -8.21 -2.89 -2.63
N LEU A 241 -9.31 -3.29 -3.29
CA LEU A 241 -10.64 -3.29 -2.66
C LEU A 241 -10.72 -4.28 -1.50
N ILE A 242 -10.22 -5.52 -1.67
CA ILE A 242 -10.24 -6.52 -0.59
C ILE A 242 -9.45 -6.02 0.63
N ILE A 243 -8.31 -5.37 0.39
CA ILE A 243 -7.49 -4.80 1.47
C ILE A 243 -8.25 -3.66 2.15
N VAL A 244 -8.68 -2.64 1.42
CA VAL A 244 -9.38 -1.47 1.98
C VAL A 244 -10.63 -1.88 2.75
N LEU A 245 -11.43 -2.81 2.23
CA LEU A 245 -12.64 -3.31 2.91
C LEU A 245 -12.33 -3.93 4.28
N SER A 246 -11.14 -4.47 4.49
CA SER A 246 -10.75 -5.03 5.79
C SER A 246 -10.38 -3.99 6.85
N TYR A 247 -10.21 -2.72 6.46
CA TYR A 247 -9.91 -1.62 7.38
C TYR A 247 -11.07 -0.62 7.55
N LEU A 248 -12.16 -0.76 6.80
CA LEU A 248 -13.27 0.23 6.82
C LEU A 248 -13.90 0.39 8.20
N ASP A 249 -14.10 -0.71 8.94
CA ASP A 249 -14.72 -0.67 10.26
C ASP A 249 -13.80 -0.06 11.34
N MET A 250 -12.50 0.06 11.05
CA MET A 250 -11.48 0.61 11.95
C MET A 250 -11.10 2.06 11.62
N TYR A 251 -11.54 2.57 10.46
CA TYR A 251 -11.22 3.92 10.01
C TYR A 251 -12.27 4.92 10.48
N ARG A 252 -11.86 5.91 11.29
CA ARG A 252 -12.80 6.94 11.80
C ARG A 252 -12.98 8.03 10.76
N THR A 253 -14.10 7.97 10.04
CA THR A 253 -14.43 8.94 8.97
C THR A 253 -14.61 10.39 9.46
N GLU A 254 -14.86 10.59 10.76
CA GLU A 254 -15.05 11.91 11.36
C GLU A 254 -13.73 12.68 11.55
N VAL A 255 -12.64 11.97 11.82
CA VAL A 255 -11.29 12.54 12.07
C VAL A 255 -10.34 12.26 10.89
N LEU A 256 -10.80 11.50 9.89
CA LEU A 256 -10.01 11.01 8.75
C LEU A 256 -8.75 10.23 9.16
N GLU A 257 -8.83 9.54 10.30
CA GLU A 257 -7.68 8.93 10.97
C GLU A 257 -8.00 7.52 11.49
N PHE A 258 -6.95 6.72 11.68
CA PHE A 258 -7.00 5.54 12.54
C PHE A 258 -6.82 5.97 14.00
N ASP A 259 -7.40 5.23 14.94
CA ASP A 259 -7.24 5.51 16.36
C ASP A 259 -5.75 5.48 16.76
N PHE A 260 -5.25 6.53 17.43
CA PHE A 260 -3.86 6.59 17.91
C PHE A 260 -3.49 5.39 18.79
N SER A 261 -4.45 4.83 19.54
CA SER A 261 -4.23 3.62 20.34
C SER A 261 -3.94 2.38 19.50
N ILE A 262 -4.49 2.30 18.27
CA ILE A 262 -4.27 1.20 17.32
C ILE A 262 -3.00 1.43 16.51
N LEU A 263 -2.67 2.69 16.18
CA LEU A 263 -1.38 3.05 15.55
C LEU A 263 -0.17 2.77 16.47
N GLY A 264 -0.37 2.78 17.80
CA GLY A 264 0.63 2.36 18.78
C GLY A 264 0.87 0.85 18.85
N ASP A 265 -0.02 0.03 18.26
CA ASP A 265 0.27 -1.39 18.02
C ASP A 265 1.14 -1.50 16.76
N GLU A 266 2.45 -1.58 16.97
CA GLU A 266 3.45 -1.71 15.91
C GLU A 266 3.26 -2.94 15.01
N VAL A 267 2.67 -4.04 15.50
CA VAL A 267 2.38 -5.21 14.65
C VAL A 267 1.26 -4.87 13.67
N TRP A 268 0.21 -4.23 14.19
CA TRP A 268 -0.89 -3.73 13.37
C TRP A 268 -0.42 -2.63 12.40
N ALA A 269 0.40 -1.68 12.85
CA ALA A 269 0.94 -0.61 12.03
C ALA A 269 1.82 -1.16 10.90
N ALA A 270 2.68 -2.15 11.20
CA ALA A 270 3.48 -2.85 10.19
C ALA A 270 2.59 -3.59 9.17
N HIS A 271 1.48 -4.20 9.60
CA HIS A 271 0.50 -4.79 8.68
C HIS A 271 -0.14 -3.72 7.79
N LEU A 272 -0.63 -2.63 8.36
CA LEU A 272 -1.27 -1.54 7.63
C LEU A 272 -0.31 -0.97 6.58
N LEU A 273 0.93 -0.67 6.95
CA LEU A 273 1.89 0.02 6.08
C LEU A 273 2.39 -0.87 4.94
N ASN A 274 2.56 -2.16 5.20
CA ASN A 274 2.85 -3.14 4.16
C ASN A 274 1.68 -3.30 3.18
N GLU A 275 0.45 -3.42 3.69
CA GLU A 275 -0.73 -3.54 2.84
C GLU A 275 -1.06 -2.23 2.10
N ALA A 276 -0.73 -1.08 2.69
CA ALA A 276 -0.88 0.24 2.07
C ALA A 276 -0.06 0.32 0.79
N GLN A 277 1.13 -0.31 0.72
CA GLN A 277 1.91 -0.37 -0.52
C GLN A 277 1.11 -1.01 -1.66
N MET A 278 0.19 -1.94 -1.40
CA MET A 278 -0.66 -2.54 -2.44
C MET A 278 -1.83 -1.63 -2.85
N VAL A 279 -2.24 -0.71 -1.98
CA VAL A 279 -3.41 0.15 -2.18
C VAL A 279 -3.01 1.46 -2.85
N VAL A 280 -2.01 2.17 -2.30
CA VAL A 280 -1.52 3.43 -2.84
C VAL A 280 -0.58 3.19 -4.02
N VAL A 281 -0.49 4.20 -4.89
CA VAL A 281 0.44 4.24 -6.02
C VAL A 281 1.82 4.54 -5.47
N VAL A 282 2.72 3.55 -5.51
CA VAL A 282 4.10 3.71 -4.98
C VAL A 282 5.10 4.22 -6.00
N SER A 283 4.78 4.13 -7.29
CA SER A 283 5.69 4.54 -8.36
C SER A 283 4.96 4.76 -9.69
N TRP A 284 5.61 5.45 -10.62
CA TRP A 284 5.09 5.63 -11.99
C TRP A 284 4.90 4.29 -12.74
N PRO A 285 5.82 3.31 -12.66
CA PRO A 285 5.58 1.97 -13.21
C PRO A 285 4.36 1.27 -12.60
N ASP A 286 4.12 1.42 -11.29
CA ASP A 286 2.92 0.89 -10.64
C ASP A 286 1.65 1.51 -11.23
N LEU A 287 1.58 2.86 -11.31
CA LEU A 287 0.45 3.55 -11.93
C LEU A 287 0.21 3.09 -13.37
N LEU A 288 1.28 2.99 -14.16
CA LEU A 288 1.21 2.54 -15.54
C LEU A 288 0.66 1.10 -15.63
N SER A 289 1.06 0.21 -14.73
CA SER A 289 0.56 -1.17 -14.70
C SER A 289 -0.96 -1.21 -14.49
N ARG A 290 -1.49 -0.40 -13.56
CA ARG A 290 -2.93 -0.29 -13.28
C ARG A 290 -3.70 0.27 -14.47
N VAL A 291 -3.13 1.26 -15.16
CA VAL A 291 -3.67 1.79 -16.43
C VAL A 291 -3.72 0.71 -17.50
N VAL A 292 -2.65 -0.07 -17.67
CA VAL A 292 -2.60 -1.16 -18.65
C VAL A 292 -3.66 -2.23 -18.35
N PHE A 293 -3.85 -2.63 -17.10
CA PHE A 293 -4.88 -3.60 -16.73
C PHE A 293 -6.31 -3.07 -16.95
N SER A 294 -6.57 -1.80 -16.63
CA SER A 294 -7.85 -1.15 -16.91
C SER A 294 -8.15 -1.06 -18.42
N LEU A 295 -7.16 -0.69 -19.24
CA LEU A 295 -7.29 -0.69 -20.70
C LEU A 295 -7.46 -2.11 -21.26
N GLY A 296 -6.76 -3.09 -20.68
CA GLY A 296 -6.93 -4.51 -20.97
C GLY A 296 -8.37 -4.96 -20.75
N LEU A 297 -8.98 -4.55 -19.64
CA LEU A 297 -10.38 -4.84 -19.33
C LEU A 297 -11.34 -4.28 -20.40
N VAL A 298 -11.11 -3.05 -20.88
CA VAL A 298 -11.91 -2.45 -21.97
C VAL A 298 -11.73 -3.23 -23.28
N SER A 299 -10.49 -3.58 -23.63
CA SER A 299 -10.19 -4.35 -24.84
C SER A 299 -10.85 -5.72 -24.80
N SER A 300 -10.66 -6.48 -23.73
CA SER A 300 -11.11 -7.87 -23.63
C SER A 300 -12.63 -7.97 -23.50
N THR A 301 -13.27 -7.04 -22.79
CA THR A 301 -14.75 -6.95 -22.80
C THR A 301 -15.30 -6.59 -24.18
N SER A 302 -14.62 -5.76 -24.98
CA SER A 302 -14.99 -5.50 -26.38
C SER A 302 -14.90 -6.77 -27.23
N ASP A 303 -13.83 -7.55 -27.06
CA ASP A 303 -13.66 -8.83 -27.76
C ASP A 303 -14.76 -9.84 -27.40
N VAL A 304 -15.19 -9.90 -26.12
CA VAL A 304 -16.35 -10.72 -25.70
C VAL A 304 -17.63 -10.25 -26.38
N LYS A 305 -17.90 -8.94 -26.40
CA LYS A 305 -19.10 -8.35 -27.04
C LYS A 305 -19.17 -8.73 -28.52
N ASP A 306 -18.04 -8.78 -29.21
CA ASP A 306 -17.95 -9.15 -30.63
C ASP A 306 -18.15 -10.66 -30.89
N LEU A 307 -17.84 -11.52 -29.91
CA LEU A 307 -17.98 -12.98 -30.00
C LEU A 307 -19.39 -13.48 -29.72
N LEU A 308 -20.15 -12.80 -28.86
CA LEU A 308 -21.49 -13.21 -28.41
C LEU A 308 -22.60 -12.77 -29.39
N ARG A 309 -23.52 -13.69 -29.73
CA ARG A 309 -24.73 -13.36 -30.50
C ARG A 309 -25.97 -14.03 -29.90
N SER A 310 -27.11 -13.32 -29.92
CA SER A 310 -28.40 -13.91 -29.59
C SER A 310 -28.80 -14.93 -30.67
N GLY A 311 -29.10 -16.17 -30.27
CA GLY A 311 -29.66 -17.18 -31.17
C GLY A 311 -31.10 -16.84 -31.58
N PRO A 312 -31.61 -17.39 -32.70
CA PRO A 312 -33.01 -17.25 -33.07
C PRO A 312 -33.89 -17.85 -31.96
N SER A 313 -34.92 -17.10 -31.55
CA SER A 313 -35.94 -17.60 -30.64
C SER A 313 -36.68 -18.73 -31.34
N ASN A 314 -36.59 -19.96 -30.84
CA ASN A 314 -37.54 -21.03 -31.19
C ASN A 314 -38.90 -20.63 -30.61
N GLY A 315 -39.58 -19.68 -31.26
CA GLY A 315 -40.99 -19.46 -31.09
C GLY A 315 -41.71 -20.43 -32.01
N ASN A 316 -42.43 -21.39 -31.43
CA ASN A 316 -43.48 -22.13 -32.13
C ASN A 316 -44.44 -21.13 -32.77
N ARG A 317 -44.22 -20.80 -34.05
CA ARG A 317 -45.28 -20.24 -34.88
C ARG A 317 -46.04 -21.41 -35.48
N VAL A 318 -47.04 -21.85 -34.73
CA VAL A 318 -48.23 -22.47 -35.32
C VAL A 318 -48.86 -21.37 -36.19
N ALA A 319 -48.59 -21.41 -37.48
CA ALA A 319 -49.32 -20.59 -38.44
C ALA A 319 -50.63 -21.33 -38.75
N ASN A 320 -51.72 -20.76 -38.25
CA ASN A 320 -53.08 -21.19 -38.54
C ASN A 320 -53.32 -21.24 -40.05
N GLN A 321 -53.88 -22.36 -40.49
CA GLN A 321 -54.60 -22.46 -41.75
C GLN A 321 -55.76 -21.46 -41.76
N THR A 322 -55.79 -20.59 -42.77
CA THR A 322 -57.05 -20.08 -43.31
C THR A 322 -56.91 -19.97 -44.82
N ASN A 323 -57.69 -20.80 -45.52
CA ASN A 323 -57.88 -20.79 -46.96
C ASN A 323 -58.52 -19.47 -47.43
N ALA A 324 -57.99 -18.89 -48.50
CA ALA A 324 -58.77 -18.11 -49.45
C ALA A 324 -58.13 -18.21 -50.84
N VAL A 325 -58.91 -18.75 -51.78
CA VAL A 325 -58.64 -19.03 -53.18
C VAL A 325 -58.78 -17.74 -54.01
N ASN A 326 -57.94 -17.53 -55.04
CA ASN A 326 -58.36 -17.18 -56.42
C ASN A 326 -57.18 -16.97 -57.41
N ASN A 327 -57.13 -17.91 -58.38
CA ASN A 327 -56.78 -17.86 -59.82
C ASN A 327 -56.09 -16.63 -60.46
N LEU A 328 -55.07 -16.86 -61.32
CA LEU A 328 -55.22 -16.89 -62.80
C LEU A 328 -53.92 -17.35 -63.51
N SER A 329 -54.10 -17.96 -64.69
CA SER A 329 -53.17 -18.80 -65.48
C SER A 329 -52.31 -18.06 -66.54
N CYS A 330 -51.53 -18.86 -67.29
CA CYS A 330 -50.94 -18.71 -68.65
C CYS A 330 -49.46 -18.30 -68.72
N VAL A 331 -48.57 -18.80 -69.61
CA VAL A 331 -48.60 -19.74 -70.77
C VAL A 331 -47.13 -20.15 -71.05
N VAL A 332 -46.89 -21.36 -71.57
CA VAL A 332 -45.62 -21.81 -72.17
C VAL A 332 -45.78 -21.89 -73.70
N PRO A 333 -44.74 -21.60 -74.49
CA PRO A 333 -44.56 -22.26 -75.78
C PRO A 333 -43.23 -23.03 -75.87
N THR A 334 -43.35 -24.22 -76.44
CA THR A 334 -42.29 -25.17 -76.88
C THR A 334 -42.16 -25.14 -78.40
N ASP A 335 -40.93 -25.28 -78.90
CA ASP A 335 -40.53 -25.81 -80.23
C ASP A 335 -38.97 -25.79 -80.26
N SER A 336 -38.17 -26.63 -80.92
CA SER A 336 -38.17 -28.04 -81.41
C SER A 336 -36.75 -28.29 -82.00
N ASP A 337 -36.14 -29.46 -81.71
CA ASP A 337 -34.89 -30.16 -82.16
C ASP A 337 -34.19 -29.87 -83.55
N PRO A 338 -33.02 -30.46 -83.97
CA PRO A 338 -32.04 -31.43 -83.38
C PRO A 338 -30.49 -31.20 -83.63
N VAL A 339 -29.67 -32.04 -82.97
CA VAL A 339 -28.24 -32.53 -83.08
C VAL A 339 -27.35 -32.22 -84.32
N LYS A 340 -26.05 -31.86 -84.08
CA LYS A 340 -24.83 -32.41 -84.77
C LYS A 340 -23.47 -31.92 -84.21
N GLU A 341 -22.50 -32.85 -84.12
CA GLU A 341 -21.05 -32.65 -83.87
C GLU A 341 -20.26 -32.26 -85.15
N ILE A 342 -19.09 -31.60 -84.96
CA ILE A 342 -17.77 -31.75 -85.65
C ILE A 342 -17.03 -30.41 -85.95
N ASN A 343 -15.84 -30.31 -85.33
CA ASN A 343 -14.52 -29.68 -85.64
C ASN A 343 -14.30 -28.24 -86.16
N ASP A 344 -13.39 -27.55 -85.43
CA ASP A 344 -12.15 -26.80 -85.81
C ASP A 344 -12.19 -25.79 -86.99
N ASP A 345 -11.60 -24.58 -86.96
CA ASP A 345 -10.52 -24.05 -86.14
C ASP A 345 -10.40 -22.49 -86.22
N SER A 346 -10.00 -21.87 -85.09
CA SER A 346 -9.32 -20.58 -84.89
C SER A 346 -9.92 -19.21 -85.35
N CYS A 347 -10.29 -18.35 -84.37
CA CYS A 347 -9.72 -16.99 -84.19
C CYS A 347 -10.21 -16.23 -82.92
N MET A 348 -9.26 -15.85 -82.05
CA MET A 348 -9.22 -14.67 -81.15
C MET A 348 -10.27 -14.46 -80.02
N ALA A 349 -9.87 -14.92 -78.82
CA ALA A 349 -9.96 -14.27 -77.50
C ALA A 349 -11.11 -13.29 -77.15
N SER A 350 -12.10 -13.77 -76.37
CA SER A 350 -12.72 -13.05 -75.22
C SER A 350 -13.59 -14.02 -74.42
N GLY A 351 -13.00 -14.64 -73.38
CA GLY A 351 -13.67 -15.59 -72.50
C GLY A 351 -14.20 -14.93 -71.23
N SER A 352 -15.51 -15.04 -71.03
CA SER A 352 -16.24 -14.72 -69.81
C SER A 352 -15.74 -15.57 -68.63
N GLN A 353 -15.28 -14.91 -67.56
CA GLN A 353 -14.90 -15.60 -66.33
C GLN A 353 -16.14 -15.93 -65.48
N LEU A 354 -16.54 -17.21 -65.53
CA LEU A 354 -17.17 -17.90 -64.41
C LEU A 354 -16.21 -17.83 -63.20
N LEU A 355 -16.55 -17.07 -62.16
CA LEU A 355 -15.79 -17.08 -60.91
C LEU A 355 -16.17 -18.30 -60.07
N GLN A 356 -15.39 -19.34 -60.36
CA GLN A 356 -15.28 -20.61 -59.69
C GLN A 356 -14.99 -20.46 -58.20
N GLN A 357 -15.91 -20.97 -57.40
CA GLN A 357 -15.71 -21.36 -56.02
C GLN A 357 -14.75 -22.56 -55.97
N THR A 358 -13.44 -22.33 -55.95
CA THR A 358 -12.44 -23.34 -55.57
C THR A 358 -11.24 -22.69 -54.89
N SER A 359 -10.78 -23.33 -53.81
CA SER A 359 -9.48 -23.11 -53.14
C SER A 359 -9.35 -21.88 -52.21
N TYR A 360 -9.54 -22.11 -50.91
CA TYR A 360 -8.83 -21.40 -49.84
C TYR A 360 -8.28 -22.39 -48.80
N TYR A 361 -7.75 -23.51 -49.28
CA TYR A 361 -6.84 -24.41 -48.58
C TYR A 361 -5.75 -24.79 -49.58
N LYS A 362 -4.48 -24.45 -49.24
CA LYS A 362 -3.26 -24.35 -50.08
C LYS A 362 -3.17 -22.97 -50.75
N GLU A 363 -2.27 -22.07 -50.37
CA GLU A 363 -0.86 -22.23 -50.03
C GLU A 363 -0.50 -21.52 -48.71
N ALA A 364 0.09 -22.24 -47.76
CA ALA A 364 0.71 -21.61 -46.59
C ALA A 364 2.17 -21.31 -46.94
N GLY A 365 2.45 -20.10 -47.42
CA GLY A 365 3.83 -19.64 -47.66
C GLY A 365 4.70 -19.67 -46.38
N PRO A 366 6.03 -19.56 -46.50
CA PRO A 366 6.97 -19.65 -45.38
C PRO A 366 6.67 -18.66 -44.24
N GLN A 367 6.06 -17.51 -44.55
CA GLN A 367 5.62 -16.52 -43.56
C GLN A 367 4.46 -17.02 -42.66
N VAL A 368 3.50 -17.78 -43.19
CA VAL A 368 2.39 -18.35 -42.40
C VAL A 368 2.90 -19.48 -41.49
N HIS A 369 3.86 -20.26 -41.98
CA HIS A 369 4.51 -21.32 -41.22
C HIS A 369 5.39 -20.75 -40.09
N ARG A 370 6.17 -19.70 -40.36
CA ARG A 370 6.95 -18.95 -39.37
C ARG A 370 6.06 -18.33 -38.29
N ARG A 371 4.93 -17.74 -38.66
CA ARG A 371 3.96 -17.14 -37.72
C ARG A 371 3.31 -18.18 -36.79
N ARG A 372 2.95 -19.36 -37.31
CA ARG A 372 2.40 -20.46 -36.50
C ARG A 372 3.44 -21.05 -35.54
N ARG A 373 4.70 -21.18 -35.97
CA ARG A 373 5.81 -21.61 -35.10
C ARG A 373 6.06 -20.61 -33.98
N LEU A 374 6.10 -19.31 -34.30
CA LEU A 374 6.27 -18.23 -33.32
C LEU A 374 5.14 -18.24 -32.29
N LEU A 375 3.88 -18.35 -32.72
CA LEU A 375 2.73 -18.39 -31.82
C LEU A 375 2.78 -19.60 -30.86
N ARG A 376 3.14 -20.79 -31.38
CA ARG A 376 3.32 -21.99 -30.56
C ARG A 376 4.47 -21.83 -29.57
N PHE A 377 5.58 -21.24 -29.99
CA PHE A 377 6.71 -20.95 -29.12
C PHE A 377 6.30 -20.05 -27.95
N VAL A 378 5.59 -18.94 -28.23
CA VAL A 378 5.09 -18.03 -27.20
C VAL A 378 4.15 -18.74 -26.23
N TYR A 379 3.23 -19.60 -26.71
CA TYR A 379 2.33 -20.34 -25.83
C TYR A 379 3.06 -21.35 -24.94
N ILE A 380 4.06 -22.06 -25.48
CA ILE A 380 4.89 -22.99 -24.69
C ILE A 380 5.71 -22.21 -23.65
N ALA A 381 6.33 -21.10 -24.06
CA ALA A 381 7.10 -20.24 -23.17
C ALA A 381 6.22 -19.69 -22.02
N ASN A 382 5.01 -19.21 -22.34
CA ASN A 382 4.08 -18.71 -21.32
C ASN A 382 3.65 -19.82 -20.36
N ALA A 383 3.38 -21.02 -20.86
CA ALA A 383 3.01 -22.12 -19.99
C ALA A 383 4.16 -22.62 -19.10
N ALA A 384 5.39 -22.66 -19.64
CA ALA A 384 6.58 -22.93 -18.86
C ALA A 384 6.78 -21.86 -17.79
N TRP A 385 6.52 -20.59 -18.10
CA TRP A 385 6.55 -19.50 -17.13
C TRP A 385 5.55 -19.70 -15.99
N GLY A 386 4.33 -20.16 -16.29
CA GLY A 386 3.35 -20.53 -15.25
C GLY A 386 3.83 -21.64 -14.31
N VAL A 387 4.62 -22.61 -14.82
CA VAL A 387 5.26 -23.64 -13.98
C VAL A 387 6.36 -23.04 -13.11
N VAL A 388 7.21 -22.18 -13.67
CA VAL A 388 8.27 -21.48 -12.92
C VAL A 388 7.66 -20.65 -11.78
N LEU A 389 6.62 -19.86 -12.08
CA LEU A 389 5.95 -19.03 -11.07
C LEU A 389 5.38 -19.86 -9.92
N LEU A 390 4.72 -20.98 -10.22
CA LEU A 390 4.21 -21.88 -9.19
C LEU A 390 5.32 -22.57 -8.41
N ALA A 391 6.40 -22.99 -9.07
CA ALA A 391 7.55 -23.59 -8.40
C ALA A 391 8.19 -22.61 -7.41
N LEU A 392 8.38 -21.36 -7.81
CA LEU A 392 8.85 -20.28 -6.94
C LEU A 392 7.89 -20.02 -5.77
N HIS A 393 6.57 -19.99 -6.03
CA HIS A 393 5.57 -19.81 -4.98
C HIS A 393 5.53 -20.96 -3.97
N VAL A 394 5.63 -22.21 -4.45
CA VAL A 394 5.69 -23.40 -3.61
C VAL A 394 6.98 -23.40 -2.81
N HIS A 395 8.12 -23.09 -3.43
CA HIS A 395 9.40 -22.99 -2.73
C HIS A 395 9.35 -21.96 -1.59
N ALA A 396 8.86 -20.74 -1.87
CA ALA A 396 8.66 -19.72 -0.85
C ALA A 396 7.67 -20.16 0.24
N SER A 397 6.58 -20.86 -0.14
CA SER A 397 5.58 -21.37 0.80
C SER A 397 6.09 -22.50 1.70
N LEU A 398 7.16 -23.20 1.31
CA LEU A 398 7.77 -24.29 2.08
C LEU A 398 8.84 -23.80 3.07
N GLN A 399 9.25 -22.54 3.01
CA GLN A 399 10.16 -21.97 3.99
C GLN A 399 9.57 -22.04 5.40
N GLU A 400 10.43 -22.37 6.37
CA GLU A 400 10.03 -22.51 7.77
C GLU A 400 9.51 -21.17 8.32
N PRO A 401 8.45 -21.19 9.14
CA PRO A 401 7.99 -19.98 9.82
C PRO A 401 9.06 -19.50 10.79
N LEU A 402 9.41 -18.22 10.71
CA LEU A 402 10.26 -17.56 11.70
C LEU A 402 9.39 -17.30 12.93
N TYR A 403 9.66 -18.01 14.02
CA TYR A 403 8.95 -17.81 15.28
C TYR A 403 9.12 -16.37 15.81
N GLU A 404 10.27 -15.77 15.55
CA GLU A 404 10.61 -14.39 15.93
C GLU A 404 9.84 -13.35 15.10
N CYS A 405 9.13 -13.73 14.04
CA CYS A 405 8.54 -12.75 13.13
C CYS A 405 7.04 -12.55 13.32
N ALA A 406 6.65 -11.40 13.88
CA ALA A 406 5.23 -11.07 14.06
C ALA A 406 4.51 -10.82 12.72
N THR A 407 5.24 -10.34 11.71
CA THR A 407 4.71 -9.96 10.39
C THR A 407 5.48 -10.64 9.25
N GLN A 408 5.41 -11.97 9.20
CA GLN A 408 6.13 -12.76 8.19
C GLN A 408 5.50 -12.67 6.79
N VAL A 409 6.35 -12.47 5.79
CA VAL A 409 6.02 -12.59 4.36
C VAL A 409 7.02 -13.54 3.70
N ARG A 410 6.65 -14.13 2.55
CA ARG A 410 7.43 -15.18 1.88
C ARG A 410 7.68 -14.78 0.42
N PRO A 411 8.77 -14.05 0.13
CA PRO A 411 9.03 -13.52 -1.20
C PRO A 411 9.33 -14.66 -2.18
N MET A 412 8.72 -14.65 -3.36
CA MET A 412 8.95 -15.68 -4.39
C MET A 412 10.31 -15.56 -5.09
N ALA A 413 11.00 -14.43 -4.94
CA ALA A 413 12.24 -14.12 -5.65
C ALA A 413 13.47 -13.97 -4.72
N ASN A 414 13.29 -14.08 -3.40
CA ASN A 414 14.37 -13.98 -2.44
C ASN A 414 14.69 -15.34 -1.83
N ILE A 415 15.94 -15.50 -1.41
CA ILE A 415 16.45 -16.73 -0.78
C ILE A 415 15.96 -16.81 0.68
N LEU A 416 15.86 -15.67 1.36
CA LEU A 416 15.48 -15.58 2.76
C LEU A 416 14.06 -14.99 2.93
N PRO A 417 13.30 -15.45 3.95
CA PRO A 417 12.05 -14.81 4.34
C PRO A 417 12.30 -13.38 4.81
N SER A 418 11.32 -12.50 4.58
CA SER A 418 11.38 -11.11 5.05
C SER A 418 10.57 -10.97 6.33
N CYS A 419 11.09 -10.16 7.26
CA CYS A 419 10.46 -9.92 8.55
C CYS A 419 10.49 -8.44 8.90
N TYR A 420 9.31 -7.83 9.03
CA TYR A 420 9.21 -6.39 9.32
C TYR A 420 9.31 -6.10 10.82
N VAL A 421 8.73 -6.94 11.67
CA VAL A 421 8.80 -6.81 13.14
C VAL A 421 9.42 -8.07 13.70
N VAL A 422 10.67 -7.95 14.13
CA VAL A 422 11.47 -9.03 14.72
C VAL A 422 11.31 -8.98 16.24
N ASN A 423 10.69 -10.01 16.81
CA ASN A 423 10.60 -10.30 18.23
C ASN A 423 11.67 -11.35 18.57
N PHE A 424 12.90 -10.89 18.78
CA PHE A 424 14.01 -11.72 19.22
C PHE A 424 13.92 -11.93 20.74
N ASP A 425 13.17 -12.96 21.14
CA ASP A 425 12.94 -13.31 22.55
C ASP A 425 13.81 -14.50 22.96
N CYS A 426 14.89 -14.22 23.69
CA CYS A 426 15.82 -15.23 24.16
C CYS A 426 15.16 -16.27 25.08
N HIS A 427 14.17 -15.87 25.88
CA HIS A 427 13.44 -16.79 26.76
C HIS A 427 12.58 -17.77 25.96
N ALA A 428 11.82 -17.27 24.98
CA ALA A 428 10.99 -18.12 24.12
C ALA A 428 11.84 -19.05 23.22
N LEU A 429 13.00 -18.57 22.76
CA LEU A 429 13.96 -19.34 21.95
C LEU A 429 14.81 -20.31 22.79
N ARG A 430 14.79 -20.18 24.12
CA ARG A 430 15.62 -20.95 25.07
C ARG A 430 17.12 -20.80 24.83
N ILE A 431 17.55 -19.57 24.52
CA ILE A 431 18.95 -19.18 24.35
C ILE A 431 19.33 -18.09 25.36
N SER A 432 20.62 -17.83 25.53
CA SER A 432 21.07 -16.78 26.47
C SER A 432 21.25 -15.41 25.81
N GLY A 433 21.48 -15.38 24.49
CA GLY A 433 21.74 -14.17 23.72
C GLY A 433 23.22 -14.00 23.35
N ARG A 434 24.03 -15.07 23.42
CA ARG A 434 25.45 -15.00 23.06
C ARG A 434 25.66 -14.84 21.57
N PHE A 435 26.83 -14.37 21.17
CA PHE A 435 27.17 -14.03 19.80
C PHE A 435 26.77 -15.12 18.79
N ASP A 436 27.19 -16.37 19.00
CA ASP A 436 26.92 -17.48 18.07
C ASP A 436 25.41 -17.78 17.96
N GLU A 437 24.67 -17.63 19.05
CA GLU A 437 23.22 -17.86 19.11
C GLU A 437 22.48 -16.77 18.34
N VAL A 438 22.79 -15.50 18.63
CA VAL A 438 22.19 -14.34 17.95
C VAL A 438 22.50 -14.38 16.46
N GLN A 439 23.77 -14.65 16.11
CA GLN A 439 24.21 -14.72 14.71
C GLN A 439 23.51 -15.86 13.95
N SER A 440 23.28 -17.00 14.60
CA SER A 440 22.54 -18.13 14.02
C SER A 440 21.09 -17.75 13.71
N GLU A 441 20.37 -17.17 14.67
CA GLU A 441 18.97 -16.79 14.48
C GLU A 441 18.80 -15.65 13.45
N TRP A 442 19.62 -14.60 13.53
CA TRP A 442 19.57 -13.49 12.59
C TRP A 442 20.00 -13.85 11.17
N SER A 443 20.64 -15.00 10.95
CA SER A 443 20.97 -15.51 9.61
C SER A 443 19.76 -16.11 8.88
N LYS A 444 18.65 -16.37 9.58
CA LYS A 444 17.48 -17.07 9.03
C LYS A 444 16.55 -16.17 8.22
N PHE A 445 16.75 -14.85 8.24
CA PHE A 445 15.88 -13.89 7.57
C PHE A 445 16.64 -12.72 6.92
N ASP A 446 15.96 -12.02 6.01
CA ASP A 446 16.50 -10.83 5.35
C ASP A 446 16.38 -9.60 6.26
N LYS A 447 17.47 -9.29 6.95
CA LYS A 447 17.58 -8.18 7.92
C LYS A 447 17.30 -6.81 7.31
N GLY A 448 17.58 -6.62 6.03
CA GLY A 448 17.31 -5.35 5.33
C GLY A 448 15.82 -5.04 5.19
N THR A 449 14.94 -6.01 5.51
CA THR A 449 13.48 -5.82 5.50
C THR A 449 12.88 -5.48 6.86
N SER A 450 13.69 -5.53 7.92
CA SER A 450 13.23 -5.30 9.28
C SER A 450 13.12 -3.82 9.59
N TRP A 451 11.97 -3.47 10.15
CA TRP A 451 11.58 -2.12 10.52
C TRP A 451 11.67 -1.92 12.04
N THR A 452 11.17 -2.89 12.81
CA THR A 452 11.32 -2.93 14.27
C THR A 452 12.13 -4.15 14.67
N LEU A 453 13.16 -3.96 15.48
CA LEU A 453 13.89 -5.03 16.16
C LEU A 453 13.67 -4.94 17.66
N ARG A 454 13.02 -5.97 18.21
CA ARG A 454 12.82 -6.15 19.65
C ARG A 454 13.73 -7.26 20.16
N ILE A 455 14.54 -6.94 21.16
CA ILE A 455 15.43 -7.86 21.85
C ILE A 455 14.89 -8.01 23.27
N LEU A 456 14.36 -9.20 23.57
CA LEU A 456 13.61 -9.47 24.80
C LEU A 456 14.30 -10.59 25.59
N HIS A 457 14.37 -10.41 26.91
CA HIS A 457 14.71 -11.49 27.87
C HIS A 457 16.08 -12.15 27.67
N CYS A 458 17.06 -11.46 27.11
CA CYS A 458 18.39 -12.00 26.89
C CYS A 458 19.26 -11.83 28.13
N SER A 459 19.64 -12.94 28.76
CA SER A 459 20.47 -12.95 29.98
C SER A 459 21.94 -12.55 29.75
N ALA A 460 22.44 -12.63 28.51
CA ALA A 460 23.82 -12.32 28.14
C ALA A 460 23.89 -11.91 26.66
N LEU A 461 23.28 -10.78 26.30
CA LEU A 461 23.21 -10.27 24.94
C LEU A 461 24.58 -9.81 24.44
N GLU A 462 25.02 -10.38 23.32
CA GLU A 462 26.19 -9.97 22.54
C GLU A 462 25.73 -9.65 21.12
N VAL A 463 25.78 -8.36 20.73
CA VAL A 463 25.27 -7.90 19.43
C VAL A 463 26.32 -8.17 18.33
N PRO A 464 26.01 -8.99 17.30
CA PRO A 464 26.98 -9.32 16.27
C PRO A 464 27.15 -8.19 15.24
N PRO A 465 28.30 -8.10 14.54
CA PRO A 465 28.53 -7.13 13.46
C PRO A 465 27.49 -7.18 12.33
N SER A 466 26.83 -8.32 12.14
CA SER A 466 25.77 -8.47 11.15
C SER A 466 24.51 -7.62 11.45
N PHE A 467 24.48 -6.94 12.60
CA PHE A 467 23.55 -5.86 12.93
C PHE A 467 23.56 -4.72 11.91
N VAL A 468 24.70 -4.40 11.30
CA VAL A 468 24.78 -3.29 10.31
C VAL A 468 23.98 -3.53 9.03
N GLU A 469 23.53 -4.76 8.78
CA GLU A 469 22.72 -5.13 7.62
C GLU A 469 21.24 -4.77 7.78
N PHE A 470 20.82 -4.31 8.97
CA PHE A 470 19.45 -3.92 9.27
C PHE A 470 19.11 -2.51 8.74
N HIS A 471 19.22 -2.32 7.42
CA HIS A 471 19.10 -1.02 6.77
C HIS A 471 17.73 -0.34 6.88
N GLY A 472 16.67 -1.12 7.12
CA GLY A 472 15.30 -0.61 7.22
C GLY A 472 14.85 -0.23 8.63
N LEU A 473 15.72 -0.34 9.64
CA LEU A 473 15.31 -0.12 11.03
C LEU A 473 14.90 1.33 11.27
N GLN A 474 13.72 1.48 11.86
CA GLN A 474 13.30 2.75 12.46
C GLN A 474 13.18 2.67 13.98
N GLN A 475 12.99 1.46 14.54
CA GLN A 475 12.77 1.28 15.97
C GLN A 475 13.57 0.09 16.50
N ILE A 476 14.25 0.35 17.62
CA ILE A 476 14.93 -0.68 18.40
C ILE A 476 14.38 -0.66 19.82
N GLU A 477 14.01 -1.84 20.30
CA GLU A 477 13.52 -2.04 21.66
C GLU A 477 14.33 -3.14 22.32
N VAL A 478 14.95 -2.82 23.45
CA VAL A 478 15.62 -3.80 24.29
C VAL A 478 14.90 -3.83 25.63
N TYR A 479 14.35 -4.97 25.99
CA TYR A 479 13.57 -5.13 27.23
C TYR A 479 14.09 -6.29 28.07
N ASN A 480 14.17 -6.04 29.39
CA ASN A 480 14.49 -7.06 30.40
C ASN A 480 15.68 -7.96 30.00
N SER A 481 16.80 -7.33 29.65
CA SER A 481 17.97 -8.00 29.08
C SER A 481 19.26 -7.51 29.73
N THR A 482 20.33 -8.29 29.64
CA THR A 482 21.68 -7.89 30.05
C THR A 482 22.58 -7.78 28.83
N ILE A 483 22.99 -6.57 28.48
CA ILE A 483 23.92 -6.29 27.38
C ILE A 483 25.34 -6.52 27.91
N VAL A 484 25.95 -7.60 27.44
CA VAL A 484 27.34 -7.95 27.74
C VAL A 484 28.28 -7.26 26.77
N ASP A 485 27.99 -7.33 25.47
CA ASP A 485 28.74 -6.66 24.42
C ASP A 485 27.81 -6.06 23.35
N TRP A 486 28.05 -4.80 23.04
CA TRP A 486 27.51 -4.13 21.86
C TRP A 486 28.61 -3.19 21.37
N SER A 487 29.49 -3.79 20.57
CA SER A 487 30.76 -3.21 20.15
C SER A 487 30.60 -2.17 19.04
N ALA A 488 31.69 -1.44 18.75
CA ALA A 488 31.73 -0.46 17.67
C ALA A 488 31.50 -1.08 16.27
N ASP A 489 31.81 -2.37 16.09
CA ASP A 489 31.57 -3.09 14.83
C ASP A 489 30.07 -3.30 14.53
N SER A 490 29.22 -3.15 15.55
CA SER A 490 27.76 -3.23 15.47
C SER A 490 27.10 -1.88 15.80
N THR A 491 27.76 -0.78 15.44
CA THR A 491 27.27 0.56 15.74
C THR A 491 25.98 0.91 14.99
N ILE A 492 25.09 1.63 15.68
CA ILE A 492 24.01 2.38 15.04
C ILE A 492 24.67 3.57 14.32
N SER A 493 24.33 3.80 13.06
CA SER A 493 24.91 4.89 12.25
C SER A 493 23.94 5.31 11.15
N SER A 494 24.07 6.54 10.67
CA SER A 494 23.29 7.10 9.57
C SER A 494 23.53 6.37 8.26
N THR A 495 24.73 5.82 8.05
CA THR A 495 25.07 5.02 6.86
C THR A 495 24.34 3.68 6.87
N ASN A 496 24.34 2.98 8.00
CA ASN A 496 23.78 1.63 8.08
C ASN A 496 22.30 1.61 8.48
N HIS A 497 21.85 2.62 9.23
CA HIS A 497 20.51 2.71 9.81
C HIS A 497 19.90 4.11 9.59
N PRO A 498 19.75 4.56 8.32
CA PRO A 498 19.35 5.93 7.99
C PRO A 498 17.95 6.30 8.47
N GLU A 499 17.06 5.32 8.62
CA GLU A 499 15.65 5.53 8.93
C GLU A 499 15.34 5.48 10.44
N MET A 500 16.34 5.35 11.32
CA MET A 500 16.14 5.25 12.77
C MET A 500 15.40 6.47 13.36
N VAL A 501 14.32 6.21 14.11
CA VAL A 501 13.44 7.20 14.75
C VAL A 501 13.40 7.03 16.27
N VAL A 502 13.34 5.78 16.77
CA VAL A 502 13.14 5.48 18.20
C VAL A 502 14.15 4.44 18.70
N LEU A 503 14.79 4.74 19.82
CA LEU A 503 15.60 3.79 20.59
C LEU A 503 15.04 3.68 22.00
N SER A 504 14.66 2.46 22.41
CA SER A 504 14.16 2.19 23.76
C SER A 504 14.94 1.05 24.41
N VAL A 505 15.49 1.32 25.59
CA VAL A 505 16.28 0.40 26.41
C VAL A 505 15.68 0.40 27.82
N VAL A 506 14.91 -0.64 28.14
CA VAL A 506 14.01 -0.64 29.31
C VAL A 506 14.25 -1.88 30.17
N ARG A 507 14.48 -1.70 31.48
CA ARG A 507 14.86 -2.80 32.40
C ARG A 507 16.12 -3.55 31.94
N VAL A 508 17.11 -2.82 31.46
CA VAL A 508 18.32 -3.40 30.88
C VAL A 508 19.53 -3.19 31.78
N ASN A 509 20.34 -4.22 31.94
CA ASN A 509 21.61 -4.17 32.63
C ASN A 509 22.75 -4.10 31.61
N MET A 510 23.60 -3.08 31.68
CA MET A 510 24.74 -2.87 30.78
C MET A 510 26.05 -3.16 31.51
N THR A 511 27.03 -3.73 30.80
CA THR A 511 28.38 -3.96 31.34
C THR A 511 28.94 -2.69 31.99
N ASP A 512 29.38 -2.83 33.25
CA ASP A 512 29.89 -1.77 34.12
C ASP A 512 28.94 -0.59 34.43
N GLY A 513 27.72 -0.60 33.88
CA GLY A 513 26.76 0.51 33.96
C GLY A 513 27.14 1.68 33.04
N LEU A 514 27.78 1.37 31.91
CA LEU A 514 28.20 2.34 30.89
C LEU A 514 27.36 2.18 29.62
N LEU A 515 27.19 3.28 28.87
CA LEU A 515 26.55 3.25 27.56
C LEU A 515 27.40 2.38 26.61
N PRO A 516 26.86 1.38 25.92
CA PRO A 516 27.63 0.54 25.00
C PRO A 516 28.21 1.31 23.81
N LEU A 517 29.36 0.87 23.27
CA LEU A 517 30.05 1.54 22.18
C LEU A 517 29.24 1.58 20.88
N GLY A 518 28.43 0.55 20.61
CA GLY A 518 27.53 0.53 19.45
C GLY A 518 26.44 1.62 19.49
N LEU A 519 26.26 2.29 20.63
CA LEU A 519 25.32 3.39 20.82
C LEU A 519 26.01 4.78 20.86
N GLN A 520 27.30 4.85 20.55
CA GLN A 520 28.15 6.06 20.64
C GLN A 520 28.77 6.46 19.29
N SER A 521 28.10 6.18 18.17
CA SER A 521 28.63 6.54 16.85
C SER A 521 28.72 8.05 16.64
N GLN A 522 29.78 8.51 16.00
CA GLN A 522 29.93 9.89 15.54
C GLN A 522 28.96 10.25 14.41
N GLU A 523 28.49 9.23 13.67
CA GLU A 523 27.51 9.41 12.61
C GLU A 523 26.15 8.85 13.03
N PHE A 524 25.63 9.21 14.20
CA PHE A 524 24.34 8.69 14.65
C PHE A 524 23.19 9.14 13.73
N PRO A 525 22.11 8.37 13.57
CA PRO A 525 21.03 8.68 12.64
C PRO A 525 20.39 10.05 12.93
N PRO A 526 20.35 10.98 11.96
CA PRO A 526 19.83 12.33 12.19
C PRO A 526 18.30 12.37 12.35
N GLY A 527 17.62 11.30 11.95
CA GLY A 527 16.17 11.16 12.06
C GLY A 527 15.68 10.73 13.44
N LEU A 528 16.57 10.41 14.38
CA LEU A 528 16.21 9.89 15.70
C LEU A 528 15.50 10.98 16.52
N ARG A 529 14.27 10.70 16.93
CA ARG A 529 13.41 11.67 17.63
C ARG A 529 13.21 11.34 19.09
N GLN A 530 13.39 10.07 19.48
CA GLN A 530 13.12 9.63 20.83
C GLN A 530 14.15 8.60 21.30
N ILE A 531 14.68 8.84 22.50
CA ILE A 531 15.68 8.00 23.15
C ILE A 531 15.20 7.72 24.57
N ASN A 532 15.01 6.45 24.90
CA ASN A 532 14.50 6.02 26.20
C ASN A 532 15.47 5.04 26.85
N PHE A 533 15.98 5.39 28.03
CA PHE A 533 16.70 4.52 28.95
C PHE A 533 15.98 4.54 30.29
N CYS A 534 15.24 3.48 30.60
CA CYS A 534 14.37 3.44 31.78
C CYS A 534 14.63 2.18 32.61
N GLU A 535 14.73 2.32 33.93
CA GLU A 535 14.99 1.20 34.86
C GLU A 535 16.29 0.45 34.52
N THR A 536 17.38 1.18 34.19
CA THR A 536 18.67 0.57 33.86
C THR A 536 19.71 0.74 34.97
N ASN A 537 20.88 0.14 34.81
CA ASN A 537 22.03 0.34 35.71
C ASN A 537 22.99 1.46 35.25
N LEU A 538 22.59 2.29 34.28
CA LEU A 538 23.44 3.32 33.69
C LEU A 538 23.88 4.37 34.73
N LYS A 539 25.19 4.54 34.92
CA LYS A 539 25.78 5.40 35.95
C LYS A 539 26.22 6.76 35.44
N THR A 540 26.71 6.81 34.22
CA THR A 540 27.21 8.02 33.56
C THR A 540 26.93 7.95 32.06
N LEU A 541 27.01 9.10 31.40
CA LEU A 541 26.95 9.25 29.95
C LEU A 541 28.28 9.85 29.45
N PRO A 542 28.69 9.59 28.20
CA PRO A 542 29.90 10.19 27.62
C PRO A 542 29.84 11.73 27.53
N ASP A 543 30.97 12.40 27.72
CA ASP A 543 31.08 13.87 27.67
C ASP A 543 30.98 14.44 26.25
N ASP A 544 31.11 13.62 25.22
CA ASP A 544 31.05 13.99 23.80
C ASP A 544 29.72 13.57 23.15
N LEU A 545 28.70 13.23 23.95
CA LEU A 545 27.41 12.74 23.48
C LEU A 545 26.70 13.74 22.54
N ASP A 546 26.92 15.04 22.75
CA ASP A 546 26.39 16.13 21.93
C ASP A 546 26.97 16.20 20.51
N SER A 547 28.16 15.63 20.33
CA SER A 547 28.81 15.48 19.03
C SER A 547 28.32 14.25 18.27
N ASN A 548 27.74 13.29 18.99
CA ASN A 548 27.36 11.98 18.48
C ASN A 548 25.85 11.89 18.20
N TRP A 549 25.01 12.23 19.19
CA TRP A 549 23.55 12.11 19.07
C TRP A 549 22.91 13.33 18.40
N PRO A 550 21.75 13.17 17.72
CA PRO A 550 21.07 14.29 17.08
C PRO A 550 20.43 15.23 18.11
N SER A 551 20.44 16.52 17.78
CA SER A 551 19.82 17.55 18.61
C SER A 551 18.29 17.54 18.52
N GLY A 552 17.62 18.00 19.57
CA GLY A 552 16.15 18.11 19.60
C GLY A 552 15.40 16.79 19.77
N ALA A 553 16.09 15.69 20.09
CA ALA A 553 15.43 14.45 20.48
C ALA A 553 14.70 14.61 21.84
N GLY A 554 13.60 13.89 22.00
CA GLY A 554 12.97 13.66 23.28
C GLY A 554 13.70 12.57 24.06
N ILE A 555 14.07 12.84 25.31
CA ILE A 555 14.95 11.96 26.08
C ILE A 555 14.29 11.53 27.39
N TYR A 556 14.18 10.22 27.59
CA TYR A 556 13.83 9.59 28.86
C TYR A 556 15.06 8.89 29.43
N MET A 557 15.43 9.22 30.65
CA MET A 557 16.56 8.71 31.41
C MET A 557 16.11 8.40 32.84
N GLU A 558 15.00 7.69 33.02
CA GLU A 558 14.34 7.49 34.32
C GLU A 558 14.81 6.24 35.08
N ASN A 559 14.86 6.33 36.41
CA ASN A 559 15.20 5.22 37.32
C ASN A 559 16.53 4.52 37.00
N ASN A 560 17.51 5.27 36.48
CA ASN A 560 18.85 4.77 36.24
C ASN A 560 19.73 4.94 37.51
N LYS A 561 21.03 5.13 37.34
CA LYS A 561 22.01 5.35 38.42
C LYS A 561 22.84 6.61 38.19
N LEU A 562 22.31 7.56 37.41
CA LEU A 562 22.99 8.81 37.07
C LEU A 562 23.13 9.70 38.32
N THR A 563 24.35 10.12 38.63
CA THR A 563 24.64 11.03 39.76
C THR A 563 24.66 12.51 39.36
N GLU A 564 24.72 12.78 38.06
CA GLU A 564 24.72 14.10 37.45
C GLU A 564 24.14 14.03 36.04
N ILE A 565 23.72 15.18 35.52
CA ILE A 565 23.40 15.36 34.10
C ILE A 565 24.63 16.01 33.43
N PRO A 566 25.31 15.36 32.47
CA PRO A 566 26.47 15.97 31.82
C PRO A 566 26.05 17.14 30.91
N ALA A 567 26.94 18.12 30.76
CA ALA A 567 26.72 19.28 29.89
C ALA A 567 26.40 18.88 28.44
N ALA A 568 26.99 17.77 27.95
CA ALA A 568 26.67 17.20 26.64
C ALA A 568 25.17 16.91 26.46
N LEU A 569 24.49 16.41 27.50
CA LEU A 569 23.06 16.15 27.41
C LEU A 569 22.24 17.45 27.27
N ALA A 570 22.69 18.54 27.91
CA ALA A 570 22.09 19.86 27.74
C ALA A 570 22.37 20.45 26.35
N HIS A 571 23.58 20.28 25.81
CA HIS A 571 23.96 20.75 24.47
C HIS A 571 23.20 20.06 23.33
N LEU A 572 22.67 18.85 23.55
CA LEU A 572 21.73 18.21 22.62
C LEU A 572 20.42 18.99 22.47
N ARG A 573 20.13 19.95 23.35
CA ARG A 573 18.91 20.77 23.37
C ARG A 573 17.65 19.90 23.25
N PRO A 574 17.44 18.94 24.17
CA PRO A 574 16.28 18.07 24.11
C PRO A 574 14.98 18.87 24.21
N VAL A 575 13.94 18.43 23.51
CA VAL A 575 12.60 19.05 23.60
C VAL A 575 11.97 18.76 24.96
N TYR A 576 12.23 17.56 25.49
CA TYR A 576 11.89 17.18 26.85
C TYR A 576 12.96 16.24 27.42
N LEU A 577 13.21 16.35 28.72
CA LEU A 577 14.14 15.51 29.46
C LEU A 577 13.45 14.97 30.71
N MET A 578 13.23 13.66 30.73
CA MET A 578 12.65 12.95 31.87
C MET A 578 13.76 12.22 32.61
N ALA A 579 14.14 12.67 33.81
CA ALA A 579 15.29 12.14 34.56
C ALA A 579 14.93 11.72 36.00
N ARG A 580 13.64 11.45 36.25
CA ARG A 580 13.08 11.04 37.54
C ARG A 580 13.79 9.81 38.13
N GLY A 581 13.91 9.75 39.45
CA GLY A 581 14.38 8.59 40.22
C GLY A 581 15.85 8.22 40.03
N ASN A 582 16.66 9.15 39.55
CA ASN A 582 18.12 9.03 39.56
C ASN A 582 18.73 9.68 40.80
N PRO A 583 19.89 9.21 41.30
CA PRO A 583 20.59 9.86 42.42
C PRO A 583 21.32 11.17 42.01
N ILE A 584 20.71 11.98 41.14
CA ILE A 584 21.28 13.23 40.62
C ILE A 584 21.45 14.24 41.76
N THR A 585 22.63 14.85 41.84
CA THR A 585 22.94 15.89 42.86
C THR A 585 23.23 17.26 42.24
N GLN A 586 23.56 17.31 40.95
CA GLN A 586 23.96 18.54 40.25
C GLN A 586 23.36 18.60 38.84
N LEU A 587 23.11 19.82 38.37
CA LEU A 587 22.58 20.14 37.05
C LEU A 587 23.45 21.18 36.34
N PRO A 588 23.64 21.06 35.02
CA PRO A 588 24.30 22.08 34.22
C PRO A 588 23.35 23.28 34.00
N SER A 589 23.87 24.50 34.01
CA SER A 589 23.09 25.72 33.77
C SER A 589 22.51 25.78 32.36
N GLU A 590 23.24 25.22 31.40
CA GLU A 590 22.92 25.14 29.97
C GLU A 590 21.57 24.44 29.71
N LEU A 591 21.12 23.59 30.63
CA LEU A 591 19.82 22.91 30.54
C LEU A 591 18.64 23.90 30.55
N PHE A 592 18.82 25.04 31.22
CA PHE A 592 17.81 26.10 31.35
C PHE A 592 17.96 27.20 30.29
N GLU A 593 18.96 27.11 29.41
CA GLU A 593 19.23 28.08 28.34
C GLU A 593 18.71 27.61 26.96
N GLY A 594 18.23 26.37 26.87
CA GLY A 594 17.80 25.72 25.63
C GLY A 594 16.30 25.85 25.29
N VAL A 595 15.81 25.02 24.38
CA VAL A 595 14.40 24.94 23.96
C VAL A 595 13.60 23.89 24.74
N LEU A 596 14.06 23.54 25.94
CA LEU A 596 13.49 22.48 26.77
C LEU A 596 12.09 22.87 27.24
N SER A 597 11.08 22.08 26.90
CA SER A 597 9.68 22.33 27.30
C SER A 597 9.28 21.63 28.58
N TYR A 598 9.81 20.43 28.84
CA TYR A 598 9.48 19.63 30.03
C TYR A 598 10.77 19.08 30.65
N LEU A 599 10.93 19.29 31.96
CA LEU A 599 12.03 18.75 32.74
C LEU A 599 11.48 18.05 33.99
N THR A 600 11.80 16.78 34.16
CA THR A 600 11.41 16.04 35.37
C THR A 600 12.60 15.47 36.10
N LEU A 601 12.67 15.81 37.38
CA LEU A 601 13.78 15.55 38.29
C LEU A 601 13.28 14.99 39.62
N GLY A 602 12.02 14.54 39.68
CA GLY A 602 11.46 14.08 40.93
C GLY A 602 12.16 12.83 41.47
N GLY A 603 12.18 12.66 42.78
CA GLY A 603 12.88 11.55 43.44
C GLY A 603 14.38 11.52 43.20
N THR A 604 14.99 12.67 42.88
CA THR A 604 16.45 12.84 42.80
C THR A 604 17.02 13.39 44.11
N ASN A 605 18.35 13.37 44.26
CA ASN A 605 19.05 13.90 45.44
C ASN A 605 19.43 15.39 45.26
N LEU A 606 18.60 16.13 44.52
CA LEU A 606 18.86 17.52 44.19
C LEU A 606 18.49 18.42 45.37
N ALA A 607 19.47 19.17 45.87
CA ALA A 607 19.26 20.12 46.97
C ALA A 607 19.05 21.57 46.49
N GLU A 608 19.60 21.91 45.33
CA GLU A 608 19.51 23.26 44.77
C GLU A 608 19.59 23.26 43.24
N LEU A 609 18.92 24.25 42.63
CA LEU A 609 19.06 24.54 41.20
C LEU A 609 20.33 25.37 40.92
N PRO A 610 20.86 25.36 39.68
CA PRO A 610 22.07 26.08 39.31
C PRO A 610 22.07 27.54 39.78
N GLN A 611 23.19 28.00 40.32
CA GLN A 611 23.27 29.33 40.92
C GLN A 611 23.06 30.45 39.90
N ASN A 612 23.64 30.31 38.71
CA ASN A 612 23.55 31.29 37.62
C ASN A 612 23.13 30.58 36.33
N VAL A 613 22.18 31.18 35.62
CA VAL A 613 21.77 30.82 34.25
C VAL A 613 21.87 32.11 33.44
N ALA A 614 22.69 32.12 32.40
CA ALA A 614 23.02 33.37 31.70
C ALA A 614 21.82 33.89 30.90
N GLU A 615 21.13 32.99 30.19
CA GLU A 615 19.96 33.30 29.37
C GLU A 615 18.83 32.30 29.66
N PRO A 616 18.05 32.50 30.76
CA PRO A 616 16.94 31.61 31.10
C PRO A 616 15.90 31.58 29.99
N SER A 617 15.57 30.38 29.50
CA SER A 617 14.62 30.19 28.42
C SER A 617 13.18 30.13 28.91
N THR A 618 12.30 30.96 28.35
CA THR A 618 10.85 30.90 28.61
C THR A 618 10.14 29.74 27.90
N ALA A 619 10.87 28.86 27.22
CA ALA A 619 10.31 27.68 26.58
C ALA A 619 9.90 26.58 27.58
N LEU A 620 10.41 26.62 28.81
CA LEU A 620 10.13 25.64 29.85
C LEU A 620 8.70 25.81 30.36
N ALA A 621 7.84 24.86 29.99
CA ALA A 621 6.43 24.84 30.35
C ALA A 621 6.13 24.04 31.62
N TYR A 622 7.05 23.16 32.04
CA TYR A 622 6.87 22.33 33.23
C TYR A 622 8.21 21.89 33.83
N LEU A 623 8.35 22.06 35.15
CA LEU A 623 9.47 21.60 35.96
C LEU A 623 8.96 20.74 37.13
N ASP A 624 9.33 19.47 37.16
CA ASP A 624 9.06 18.57 38.30
C ASP A 624 10.33 18.38 39.14
N VAL A 625 10.26 18.80 40.40
CA VAL A 625 11.28 18.59 41.45
C VAL A 625 10.66 17.92 42.69
N THR A 626 9.57 17.18 42.51
CA THR A 626 8.84 16.49 43.58
C THR A 626 9.74 15.46 44.27
N ASP A 627 9.62 15.29 45.59
CA ASP A 627 10.43 14.35 46.36
C ASP A 627 11.96 14.59 46.24
N THR A 628 12.38 15.86 46.18
CA THR A 628 13.79 16.30 46.24
C THR A 628 14.09 17.07 47.52
N ASP A 629 15.35 17.46 47.73
CA ASP A 629 15.81 18.22 48.90
C ASP A 629 15.73 19.75 48.69
N ILE A 630 15.01 20.22 47.67
CA ILE A 630 14.90 21.65 47.36
C ILE A 630 14.16 22.42 48.48
N ALA A 631 14.85 23.38 49.08
CA ALA A 631 14.31 24.22 50.15
C ALA A 631 14.06 25.69 49.73
N PHE A 632 14.47 26.09 48.52
CA PHE A 632 14.31 27.44 47.98
C PHE A 632 14.45 27.45 46.45
N PHE A 633 13.97 28.52 45.81
CA PHE A 633 14.11 28.73 44.36
C PHE A 633 14.99 29.93 44.01
N ARG A 634 15.64 29.90 42.84
CA ARG A 634 16.60 30.91 42.38
C ARG A 634 15.91 32.09 41.67
N SER A 635 16.50 33.27 41.72
CA SER A 635 15.91 34.49 41.13
C SER A 635 15.79 34.44 39.62
N TRP A 636 16.66 33.70 38.92
CA TRP A 636 16.58 33.55 37.46
C TRP A 636 15.31 32.82 36.99
N MET A 637 14.57 32.16 37.90
CA MET A 637 13.31 31.49 37.58
C MET A 637 12.12 32.45 37.52
N GLU A 638 12.23 33.67 38.06
CA GLU A 638 11.11 34.62 38.13
C GLU A 638 10.45 34.90 36.77
N PRO A 639 11.20 35.19 35.68
CA PRO A 639 10.60 35.41 34.36
C PRO A 639 9.82 34.21 33.83
N LEU A 640 10.21 32.98 34.22
CA LEU A 640 9.56 31.75 33.79
C LEU A 640 8.17 31.61 34.42
N VAL A 641 8.09 31.92 35.72
CA VAL A 641 6.85 31.79 36.48
C VAL A 641 5.86 32.91 36.13
N GLU A 642 6.35 34.12 35.85
CA GLU A 642 5.50 35.26 35.47
C GLU A 642 4.79 35.07 34.11
N ASP A 643 5.44 34.45 33.11
CA ASP A 643 4.89 34.28 31.75
C ASP A 643 3.69 33.31 31.70
N MET A 644 3.59 32.40 32.68
CA MET A 644 2.62 31.28 32.71
C MET A 644 1.43 31.49 33.66
N LEU A 645 1.30 32.68 34.26
CA LEU A 645 0.19 33.00 35.17
C LEU A 645 -1.17 32.80 34.49
N GLY A 646 -1.88 31.75 34.89
CA GLY A 646 -3.28 31.49 34.49
C GLY A 646 -3.52 30.25 33.63
N VAL A 647 -2.50 29.47 33.26
CA VAL A 647 -2.65 28.33 32.33
C VAL A 647 -2.57 26.97 33.03
N THR A 648 -1.62 26.76 33.95
CA THR A 648 -1.46 25.60 34.89
C THR A 648 -0.23 25.87 35.78
N PRO A 649 -0.04 25.22 36.94
CA PRO A 649 1.19 25.39 37.72
C PRO A 649 2.42 24.92 36.93
N LEU A 650 3.44 25.78 36.87
CA LEU A 650 4.70 25.55 36.15
C LEU A 650 5.62 24.57 36.91
N LEU A 651 5.54 24.57 38.24
CA LEU A 651 6.51 23.92 39.12
C LEU A 651 5.81 22.89 40.01
N ALA A 652 6.11 21.61 39.82
CA ALA A 652 5.70 20.57 40.76
C ALA A 652 6.83 20.33 41.78
N ALA A 653 6.54 20.50 43.07
CA ALA A 653 7.53 20.43 44.14
C ALA A 653 7.01 19.70 45.40
N GLY A 654 5.97 18.87 45.28
CA GLY A 654 5.45 18.10 46.40
C GLY A 654 6.53 17.27 47.11
N GLY A 655 6.38 17.04 48.40
CA GLY A 655 7.37 16.26 49.18
C GLY A 655 8.71 16.97 49.43
N THR A 656 8.94 18.18 48.91
CA THR A 656 10.15 18.97 49.18
C THR A 656 10.09 19.70 50.53
N PRO A 657 11.25 20.09 51.10
CA PRO A 657 11.30 21.01 52.23
C PRO A 657 10.60 22.35 51.96
N TYR A 658 10.69 22.87 50.73
CA TYR A 658 9.99 24.10 50.32
C TYR A 658 8.48 23.98 50.48
N CYS A 659 7.88 22.89 49.97
CA CYS A 659 6.44 22.68 50.07
C CYS A 659 5.97 22.42 51.51
N SER A 660 6.83 21.83 52.35
CA SER A 660 6.56 21.68 53.78
C SER A 660 6.50 23.04 54.49
N ASP A 661 7.43 23.94 54.17
CA ASP A 661 7.42 25.32 54.67
C ASP A 661 6.20 26.09 54.13
N LEU A 662 5.85 25.91 52.86
CA LEU A 662 4.72 26.58 52.23
C LEU A 662 3.39 26.17 52.89
N ASP A 663 3.18 24.88 53.16
CA ASP A 663 1.99 24.40 53.87
C ASP A 663 1.93 24.94 55.32
N ALA A 664 3.08 25.01 56.01
CA ALA A 664 3.16 25.63 57.33
C ALA A 664 2.81 27.13 57.31
N ILE A 665 3.20 27.86 56.25
CA ILE A 665 2.84 29.27 56.05
C ILE A 665 1.34 29.42 55.77
N MET A 666 0.80 28.62 54.84
CA MET A 666 -0.61 28.69 54.42
C MET A 666 -1.58 28.29 55.54
N SER A 667 -1.17 27.36 56.41
CA SER A 667 -1.93 26.98 57.60
C SER A 667 -1.80 27.97 58.77
N GLY A 668 -0.91 28.97 58.67
CA GLY A 668 -0.61 29.92 59.74
C GLY A 668 0.26 29.36 60.87
N SER A 669 0.84 28.18 60.70
CA SER A 669 1.76 27.54 61.65
C SER A 669 3.15 28.21 61.65
N SER A 670 3.56 28.81 60.53
CA SER A 670 4.76 29.63 60.36
C SER A 670 4.42 30.94 59.66
N SER A 671 5.27 31.96 59.81
CA SER A 671 5.17 33.24 59.09
C SER A 671 6.30 33.46 58.08
N LYS A 672 7.19 32.49 57.90
CA LYS A 672 8.37 32.57 57.04
C LYS A 672 8.86 31.18 56.64
N PHE A 673 9.61 31.12 55.54
CA PHE A 673 10.38 29.94 55.16
C PHE A 673 11.49 29.66 56.19
N THR A 674 11.82 28.38 56.38
CA THR A 674 12.86 27.93 57.30
C THR A 674 14.25 28.29 56.78
N THR A 675 14.44 28.19 55.46
CA THR A 675 15.66 28.64 54.77
C THR A 675 15.78 30.18 54.84
N PRO A 676 16.90 30.72 55.34
CA PRO A 676 17.15 32.16 55.33
C PRO A 676 17.20 32.70 53.91
N PHE A 677 16.63 33.89 53.71
CA PHE A 677 16.70 34.57 52.42
C PHE A 677 18.14 35.04 52.13
N GLU A 678 18.65 34.68 50.96
CA GLU A 678 19.99 35.07 50.48
C GLU A 678 19.93 35.72 49.10
N THR A 679 20.94 36.54 48.78
CA THR A 679 21.07 37.18 47.47
C THR A 679 21.17 36.12 46.36
N GLY A 680 20.28 36.18 45.37
CA GLY A 680 20.18 35.21 44.27
C GLY A 680 19.04 34.20 44.43
N GLN A 681 18.28 34.25 45.53
CA GLN A 681 17.00 33.55 45.66
C GLN A 681 15.85 34.38 45.08
N SER A 682 14.77 33.71 44.65
CA SER A 682 13.60 34.38 44.09
C SER A 682 12.88 35.20 45.16
N THR A 683 12.73 36.48 44.89
CA THR A 683 11.92 37.41 45.68
C THR A 683 10.43 37.13 45.58
N LEU A 684 9.96 36.47 44.52
CA LEU A 684 8.57 36.06 44.35
C LEU A 684 8.29 34.73 45.06
N LEU A 685 9.07 33.68 44.76
CA LEU A 685 8.84 32.34 45.30
C LEU A 685 9.24 32.21 46.77
N MET A 686 10.09 33.09 47.30
CA MET A 686 10.47 33.12 48.72
C MET A 686 9.72 34.19 49.54
N ASN A 687 8.68 34.83 48.99
CA ASN A 687 7.90 35.84 49.71
C ASN A 687 6.66 35.23 50.39
N ALA A 688 6.74 35.04 51.71
CA ALA A 688 5.68 34.48 52.54
C ALA A 688 4.56 35.49 52.91
N SER A 689 4.58 36.72 52.39
CA SER A 689 3.56 37.73 52.71
C SER A 689 2.18 37.30 52.22
N VAL A 690 1.13 37.68 52.96
CA VAL A 690 -0.26 37.27 52.69
C VAL A 690 -0.71 37.75 51.30
N GLU A 691 -0.20 38.88 50.84
CA GLU A 691 -0.48 39.44 49.52
C GLU A 691 0.06 38.56 48.38
N ASN A 692 1.04 37.68 48.65
CA ASN A 692 1.68 36.82 47.65
C ASN A 692 1.13 35.38 47.65
N TRP A 693 0.23 35.03 48.57
CA TRP A 693 -0.25 33.64 48.73
C TRP A 693 -0.91 33.07 47.48
N GLU A 694 -1.74 33.86 46.80
CA GLU A 694 -2.41 33.43 45.55
C GLU A 694 -1.38 33.10 44.46
N TYR A 695 -0.33 33.91 44.33
CA TYR A 695 0.75 33.68 43.38
C TYR A 695 1.50 32.39 43.71
N LEU A 696 1.88 32.16 44.98
CA LEU A 696 2.58 30.94 45.38
C LEU A 696 1.78 29.67 45.08
N LEU A 697 0.48 29.68 45.38
CA LEU A 697 -0.42 28.54 45.11
C LEU A 697 -0.67 28.32 43.61
N GLN A 698 -0.53 29.36 42.78
CA GLN A 698 -0.65 29.25 41.34
C GLN A 698 0.66 28.80 40.68
N ALA A 699 1.80 29.24 41.21
CA ALA A 699 3.13 28.96 40.66
C ALA A 699 3.61 27.55 40.99
N VAL A 700 3.36 27.09 42.22
CA VAL A 700 3.93 25.85 42.77
C VAL A 700 2.82 24.87 43.15
N ASP A 701 2.86 23.69 42.53
CA ASP A 701 2.05 22.54 42.92
C ASP A 701 2.79 21.69 43.96
N CYS A 702 2.28 21.70 45.20
CA CYS A 702 2.78 20.90 46.31
C CYS A 702 2.06 19.55 46.47
N SER A 703 1.23 19.15 45.51
CA SER A 703 0.57 17.85 45.50
C SER A 703 1.59 16.70 45.44
N PRO A 704 1.29 15.55 46.06
CA PRO A 704 2.18 14.38 46.00
C PRO A 704 2.34 13.88 44.56
N SER A 705 3.50 13.28 44.26
CA SER A 705 3.75 12.74 42.93
C SER A 705 2.86 11.53 42.58
N TYR A 706 2.43 11.46 41.33
CA TYR A 706 1.74 10.30 40.77
C TYR A 706 2.73 9.42 39.98
N GLY A 707 3.46 8.55 40.69
CA GLY A 707 4.24 7.47 40.08
C GLY A 707 5.77 7.59 40.18
N LEU A 708 6.45 6.47 39.91
CA LEU A 708 7.92 6.37 39.99
C LEU A 708 8.62 6.69 38.65
N ALA A 709 7.92 6.60 37.51
CA ALA A 709 8.41 6.96 36.18
C ALA A 709 7.25 7.46 35.31
N LEU A 710 7.54 8.39 34.39
CA LEU A 710 6.60 8.88 33.37
C LEU A 710 6.57 8.00 32.13
N PHE A 711 7.67 7.31 31.84
CA PHE A 711 7.71 6.26 30.85
C PHE A 711 6.71 5.16 31.22
N PRO A 712 5.89 4.64 30.27
CA PRO A 712 4.80 3.72 30.57
C PRO A 712 5.29 2.30 30.87
N LEU A 713 6.00 2.12 31.99
CA LEU A 713 6.60 0.85 32.40
C LEU A 713 5.55 -0.25 32.57
N GLU A 714 4.39 0.05 33.14
CA GLU A 714 3.30 -0.93 33.31
C GLU A 714 2.81 -1.49 31.97
N TYR A 715 2.70 -0.64 30.93
CA TYR A 715 2.34 -1.08 29.59
C TYR A 715 3.40 -2.01 29.01
N TRP A 716 4.68 -1.68 29.18
CA TRP A 716 5.79 -2.52 28.74
C TRP A 716 5.83 -3.86 29.48
N ASP A 717 5.57 -3.85 30.79
CA ASP A 717 5.53 -5.06 31.61
C ASP A 717 4.34 -5.96 31.23
N VAL A 718 3.19 -5.39 30.87
CA VAL A 718 2.06 -6.16 30.34
C VAL A 718 2.36 -6.67 28.93
N LYS A 719 2.98 -5.86 28.06
CA LYS A 719 3.22 -6.20 26.65
C LYS A 719 4.35 -7.22 26.47
N TYR A 720 5.44 -7.05 27.21
CA TYR A 720 6.68 -7.82 27.07
C TYR A 720 7.03 -8.64 28.30
N GLY A 721 6.25 -8.60 29.38
CA GLY A 721 6.49 -9.47 30.53
C GLY A 721 6.44 -10.94 30.14
N ILE A 722 7.25 -11.76 30.82
CA ILE A 722 7.12 -13.22 30.74
C ILE A 722 5.84 -13.58 31.46
N HIS A 723 4.78 -13.81 30.70
CA HIS A 723 3.54 -14.37 31.22
C HIS A 723 3.66 -15.89 31.19
N ASP A 724 3.53 -16.53 32.35
CA ASP A 724 3.32 -17.97 32.45
C ASP A 724 1.96 -18.29 31.82
N SER A 725 1.92 -18.36 30.49
CA SER A 725 0.85 -19.04 29.79
C SER A 725 1.13 -20.53 29.93
N GLU A 726 0.25 -21.20 30.67
CA GLU A 726 0.23 -22.65 30.82
C GLU A 726 0.47 -23.33 29.46
N PHE A 727 1.41 -24.28 29.47
CA PHE A 727 1.77 -25.20 28.37
C PHE A 727 0.59 -25.72 27.56
#